data_AF-A0A8J7SMJ5-F1
#
_entry.id   AF-A0A8J7SMJ5-F1
#
_cell.length_a   1.000
_cell.length_b   1.000
_cell.length_c   1.000
_cell.angle_alpha   90.00
_cell.angle_beta   90.00
_cell.angle_gamma   90.00
#
_symmetry.space_group_name_H-M   'P 1'
#
loop_
_entity.id
_entity.type
_entity.pdbx_description
1 polymer ?
#
loop_
_entity_poly.entity_id
_entity_poly.type
_entity_poly.pdbx_seq_one_letter_code
_entity_poly.pdbx_strand_id
1 'polypeptide(L)'
;MDLMTPNKIEEDNLSYQKPPKEILDLVDVPRAPFVHMDRKGKYMLFIYRDSYQTIAALSEEELRLGGLRVNPVTNIGSRTIYYNNLQVKLLKAEILTQVIGLPKEPRLANFIWSPCQAKLAFTHTTLVGVEIWVLDMETAKASALTSANANANLGNPITWFEDSNALLVRLLPAQKMELINTVTAIPTGPTISISDGSKAQNRTYQDLLKNRNDEHNFEALTTSELHKVHLDGQREKWLKSAGMYRSCLVAPNGEYVQVMTMQPPFSYLVPYSRFPHLSTLHTKDGSLIKVINEVPLIEDIPKGFMSVRKGRRMLQWRSDHAASLIWAEALDEGDAGIEVPFRDAIYEWAAPFDTKPKLILKTINRFDSIEWGTDTFAIAHDYWWNTRNTKVYQFNPSDISEEPKLLFDRNYQDKYNDPGTFLTQENQLNRTVLMVQGNALFLIGEGHSEAGQFPFVDQFNLETKVSKRLYQSTYTDKLEAIYFPIDLEKGDFIVRIESRVEYPNYFIRNIFKEEDLTQVTTFENPFKSIQSVHKEVIKYQREDGVELSGTLYLPIGYDKTKLEKKPLIMWAYPREFKDNKSAGQVTTNSNEFIYPYYGSMVYWVTRGYVVLDDASFPIVGTGKEEPNDTFKTQLVANAKAAIDAVDALGYIDGKRVAVGGHSYGAFMTANLLAHSDLFAAGIARSGAYNRTLTPFGFQSEERNYWEAPEIYNTMSPFM
;
A
#
# COMPACT_ATOMS: atom_id res chain seq x y z
N MET A 1 0.29 -16.42 42.99
CA MET A 1 0.89 -16.67 41.67
C MET A 1 1.86 -17.81 41.84
N ASP A 2 1.43 -19.05 41.55
CA ASP A 2 2.40 -20.12 41.31
C ASP A 2 3.05 -19.82 39.97
N LEU A 3 4.28 -19.30 40.03
CA LEU A 3 5.14 -19.17 38.87
C LEU A 3 5.40 -20.59 38.36
N MET A 4 4.74 -20.98 37.28
CA MET A 4 5.07 -22.23 36.59
C MET A 4 6.55 -22.21 36.28
N THR A 5 7.26 -23.22 36.77
CA THR A 5 8.66 -23.47 36.42
C THR A 5 8.71 -23.71 34.91
N PRO A 6 9.60 -23.04 34.14
CA PRO A 6 9.74 -23.36 32.73
C PRO A 6 10.09 -24.84 32.63
N ASN A 7 9.27 -25.62 31.92
CA ASN A 7 9.66 -26.97 31.53
C ASN A 7 10.98 -26.86 30.79
N LYS A 8 11.97 -27.66 31.20
CA LYS A 8 13.21 -27.88 30.46
C LYS A 8 12.83 -28.11 29.00
N ILE A 9 13.15 -27.16 28.13
CA ILE A 9 13.18 -27.41 26.70
C ILE A 9 14.42 -28.27 26.50
N GLU A 10 14.23 -29.58 26.39
CA GLU A 10 15.23 -30.42 25.73
C GLU A 10 15.39 -29.88 24.32
N GLU A 11 16.64 -29.63 23.94
CA GLU A 11 17.00 -29.21 22.59
C GLU A 11 16.85 -30.44 21.67
N ASP A 12 15.61 -30.84 21.41
CA ASP A 12 15.29 -31.73 20.32
C ASP A 12 15.75 -31.02 19.05
N ASN A 13 16.68 -31.63 18.31
CA ASN A 13 17.14 -31.19 16.99
C ASN A 13 15.99 -31.30 15.95
N LEU A 14 14.91 -30.56 16.16
CA LEU A 14 13.77 -30.48 15.26
C LEU A 14 14.20 -29.70 14.01
N SER A 15 14.30 -30.40 12.89
CA SER A 15 14.38 -29.75 11.58
C SER A 15 13.07 -29.02 11.27
N TYR A 16 13.08 -28.11 10.29
CA TYR A 16 11.84 -27.50 9.77
C TYR A 16 10.81 -28.59 9.44
N GLN A 17 9.63 -28.48 10.07
CA GLN A 17 8.54 -29.44 9.92
C GLN A 17 7.61 -29.03 8.79
N LYS A 18 7.05 -30.02 8.08
CA LYS A 18 5.95 -29.79 7.16
C LYS A 18 4.63 -29.80 7.94
N PRO A 19 3.65 -28.97 7.56
CA PRO A 19 2.31 -29.06 8.15
C PRO A 19 1.63 -30.38 7.72
N PRO A 20 0.52 -30.77 8.39
CA PRO A 20 -0.33 -31.86 7.94
C PRO A 20 -0.71 -31.72 6.47
N LYS A 21 -0.92 -32.85 5.78
CA LYS A 21 -1.11 -32.89 4.31
C LYS A 21 -2.22 -31.96 3.83
N GLU A 22 -3.34 -31.93 4.54
CA GLU A 22 -4.50 -31.10 4.22
C GLU A 22 -4.22 -29.59 4.24
N ILE A 23 -3.26 -29.14 5.06
CA ILE A 23 -2.77 -27.74 5.05
C ILE A 23 -1.67 -27.59 4.01
N LEU A 24 -0.75 -28.54 3.89
CA LEU A 24 0.33 -28.49 2.90
C LEU A 24 -0.22 -28.34 1.47
N ASP A 25 -1.27 -29.09 1.13
CA ASP A 25 -1.92 -29.05 -0.19
C ASP A 25 -2.60 -27.69 -0.49
N LEU A 26 -2.80 -26.83 0.52
CA LEU A 26 -3.32 -25.46 0.36
C LEU A 26 -2.20 -24.39 0.38
N VAL A 27 -1.04 -24.73 0.91
CA VAL A 27 0.14 -23.84 1.03
C VAL A 27 1.02 -23.98 -0.22
N ASP A 28 1.28 -25.21 -0.65
CA ASP A 28 2.14 -25.56 -1.79
C ASP A 28 1.34 -25.65 -3.09
N VAL A 29 0.74 -24.52 -3.49
CA VAL A 29 -0.07 -24.42 -4.71
C VAL A 29 0.59 -23.53 -5.77
N PRO A 30 0.45 -23.86 -7.07
CA PRO A 30 0.74 -22.93 -8.15
C PRO A 30 -0.20 -21.72 -8.08
N ARG A 31 0.36 -20.52 -8.00
CA ARG A 31 -0.44 -19.29 -7.98
C ARG A 31 -0.87 -18.89 -9.38
N ALA A 32 -2.08 -18.37 -9.51
CA ALA A 32 -2.43 -17.61 -10.69
C ALA A 32 -1.48 -16.40 -10.82
N PRO A 33 -1.09 -16.05 -12.05
CA PRO A 33 -0.21 -14.92 -12.30
C PRO A 33 -0.90 -13.60 -11.93
N PHE A 34 -0.09 -12.62 -11.53
CA PHE A 34 -0.54 -11.23 -11.52
C PHE A 34 -0.69 -10.75 -12.96
N VAL A 35 -1.78 -10.05 -13.26
CA VAL A 35 -2.04 -9.49 -14.59
C VAL A 35 -1.79 -7.99 -14.56
N HIS A 36 -0.94 -7.52 -15.46
CA HIS A 36 -0.63 -6.11 -15.67
C HIS A 36 -0.97 -5.74 -17.12
N MET A 37 -1.88 -4.79 -17.32
CA MET A 37 -2.29 -4.36 -18.66
C MET A 37 -1.69 -3.01 -19.01
N ASP A 38 -1.54 -2.73 -20.30
CA ASP A 38 -1.37 -1.35 -20.77
C ASP A 38 -2.69 -0.58 -20.63
N ARG A 39 -2.62 0.75 -20.69
CA ARG A 39 -3.76 1.65 -20.43
C ARG A 39 -4.87 1.51 -21.46
N LYS A 40 -4.56 1.03 -22.67
CA LYS A 40 -5.56 0.78 -23.73
C LYS A 40 -6.12 -0.65 -23.68
N GLY A 41 -5.67 -1.47 -22.72
CA GLY A 41 -6.06 -2.88 -22.63
C GLY A 41 -5.71 -3.66 -23.90
N LYS A 42 -4.65 -3.30 -24.62
CA LYS A 42 -4.18 -4.04 -25.81
C LYS A 42 -3.39 -5.27 -25.41
N TYR A 43 -2.41 -5.10 -24.53
CA TYR A 43 -1.51 -6.12 -24.03
C TYR A 43 -1.82 -6.46 -22.58
N MET A 44 -1.79 -7.75 -22.29
CA MET A 44 -1.83 -8.32 -20.96
C MET A 44 -0.50 -9.00 -20.68
N LEU A 45 0.16 -8.59 -19.60
CA LEU A 45 1.35 -9.23 -19.07
C LEU A 45 0.97 -10.09 -17.86
N PHE A 46 1.33 -11.36 -17.91
CA PHE A 46 1.11 -12.35 -16.85
C PHE A 46 2.45 -12.55 -16.13
N ILE A 47 2.48 -12.22 -14.84
CA ILE A 47 3.69 -12.21 -14.01
C ILE A 47 3.56 -13.30 -12.94
N TYR A 48 4.40 -14.32 -13.01
CA TYR A 48 4.32 -15.51 -12.15
C TYR A 48 5.33 -15.43 -11.01
N ARG A 49 4.97 -16.00 -9.86
CA ARG A 49 5.86 -16.17 -8.72
C ARG A 49 5.44 -17.37 -7.88
N ASP A 50 6.38 -17.87 -7.10
CA ASP A 50 6.10 -18.85 -6.06
C ASP A 50 5.32 -18.23 -4.90
N SER A 51 4.59 -19.06 -4.14
CA SER A 51 3.82 -18.62 -2.98
C SER A 51 4.70 -18.09 -1.86
N TYR A 52 5.86 -18.72 -1.66
CA TYR A 52 6.76 -18.44 -0.54
C TYR A 52 8.22 -18.43 -1.00
N GLN A 53 9.05 -17.68 -0.28
CA GLN A 53 10.49 -17.69 -0.48
C GLN A 53 11.10 -18.98 0.08
N THR A 54 12.22 -19.41 -0.50
CA THR A 54 13.00 -20.53 0.02
C THR A 54 13.70 -20.14 1.32
N ILE A 55 14.03 -21.12 2.16
CA ILE A 55 14.82 -20.88 3.38
C ILE A 55 16.18 -20.28 3.04
N ALA A 56 16.80 -20.68 1.91
CA ALA A 56 18.06 -20.11 1.45
C ALA A 56 17.92 -18.61 1.15
N ALA A 57 16.85 -18.18 0.45
CA ALA A 57 16.59 -16.77 0.19
C ALA A 57 16.31 -15.98 1.48
N LEU A 58 15.60 -16.56 2.44
CA LEU A 58 15.36 -15.96 3.76
C LEU A 58 16.63 -15.87 4.64
N SER A 59 17.66 -16.66 4.31
CA SER A 59 18.93 -16.71 5.03
C SER A 59 20.00 -15.82 4.40
N GLU A 60 19.70 -15.14 3.28
CA GLU A 60 20.58 -14.13 2.68
C GLU A 60 20.85 -13.00 3.70
N GLU A 61 22.06 -12.43 3.68
CA GLU A 61 22.45 -11.35 4.57
C GLU A 61 21.57 -10.10 4.38
N GLU A 62 21.11 -9.51 5.48
CA GLU A 62 20.29 -8.29 5.51
C GLU A 62 20.96 -7.23 6.37
N LEU A 63 21.34 -6.10 5.76
CA LEU A 63 21.76 -4.90 6.49
C LEU A 63 20.56 -3.98 6.73
N ARG A 64 20.51 -3.40 7.94
CA ARG A 64 19.42 -2.56 8.44
C ARG A 64 19.95 -1.17 8.78
N LEU A 65 19.75 -0.21 7.88
CA LEU A 65 20.43 1.08 7.92
C LEU A 65 19.48 2.22 7.55
N GLY A 66 19.25 3.15 8.49
CA GLY A 66 18.42 4.33 8.26
C GLY A 66 16.98 4.00 7.87
N GLY A 67 16.42 2.87 8.31
CA GLY A 67 15.09 2.39 7.91
C GLY A 67 15.07 1.56 6.62
N LEU A 68 16.21 1.37 5.94
CA LEU A 68 16.34 0.44 4.82
C LEU A 68 16.66 -0.97 5.31
N ARG A 69 16.21 -1.97 4.55
CA ARG A 69 16.61 -3.38 4.66
C ARG A 69 17.15 -3.84 3.31
N VAL A 70 18.45 -4.04 3.21
CA VAL A 70 19.15 -4.26 1.92
C VAL A 70 19.99 -5.53 1.96
N ASN A 71 20.07 -6.21 0.82
CA ASN A 71 21.06 -7.25 0.60
C ASN A 71 22.36 -6.58 0.09
N PRO A 72 23.46 -6.59 0.87
CA PRO A 72 24.69 -5.88 0.52
C PRO A 72 25.43 -6.48 -0.69
N VAL A 73 25.19 -7.76 -0.99
CA VAL A 73 25.77 -8.43 -2.17
C VAL A 73 25.05 -7.97 -3.42
N THR A 74 23.72 -8.06 -3.44
CA THR A 74 22.94 -7.82 -4.66
C THR A 74 22.51 -6.38 -4.88
N ASN A 75 22.66 -5.49 -3.89
CA ASN A 75 22.34 -4.05 -3.97
C ASN A 75 20.87 -3.76 -4.31
N ILE A 76 19.97 -4.50 -3.64
CA ILE A 76 18.52 -4.34 -3.70
C ILE A 76 17.91 -4.64 -2.33
N GLY A 77 16.68 -4.19 -2.08
CA GLY A 77 15.97 -4.48 -0.84
C GLY A 77 15.92 -6.00 -0.54
N SER A 78 16.31 -6.40 0.67
CA SER A 78 16.35 -7.82 1.11
C SER A 78 14.96 -8.48 1.08
N ARG A 79 13.90 -7.68 1.22
CA ARG A 79 12.49 -8.12 1.22
C ARG A 79 11.79 -7.94 -0.11
N THR A 80 12.56 -7.84 -1.20
CA THR A 80 12.01 -7.74 -2.55
C THR A 80 11.24 -9.01 -2.89
N ILE A 81 10.02 -8.81 -3.40
CA ILE A 81 9.21 -9.89 -3.96
C ILE A 81 9.72 -10.14 -5.38
N TYR A 82 10.15 -11.37 -5.63
CA TYR A 82 10.62 -11.80 -6.93
C TYR A 82 9.55 -12.57 -7.70
N TYR A 83 9.62 -12.42 -9.03
CA TYR A 83 8.81 -13.12 -10.00
C TYR A 83 9.71 -13.99 -10.88
N ASN A 84 9.21 -15.16 -11.28
CA ASN A 84 10.01 -16.22 -11.89
C ASN A 84 9.62 -16.53 -13.34
N ASN A 85 8.54 -15.97 -13.87
CA ASN A 85 8.17 -16.10 -15.28
C ASN A 85 7.30 -14.94 -15.77
N LEU A 86 7.33 -14.69 -17.09
CA LEU A 86 6.49 -13.73 -17.79
C LEU A 86 5.82 -14.36 -19.01
N GLN A 87 4.55 -14.06 -19.24
CA GLN A 87 3.85 -14.36 -20.49
C GLN A 87 3.10 -13.12 -20.98
N VAL A 88 2.95 -12.98 -22.29
CA VAL A 88 2.24 -11.86 -22.92
C VAL A 88 1.07 -12.38 -23.73
N LYS A 89 -0.04 -11.64 -23.73
CA LYS A 89 -1.22 -11.95 -24.50
C LYS A 89 -1.84 -10.65 -25.02
N LEU A 90 -2.28 -10.63 -26.27
CA LEU A 90 -3.20 -9.58 -26.73
C LEU A 90 -4.57 -9.84 -26.10
N LEU A 91 -5.26 -8.80 -25.61
CA LEU A 91 -6.48 -8.94 -24.81
C LEU A 91 -7.51 -9.94 -25.38
N LYS A 92 -7.77 -9.86 -26.69
CA LYS A 92 -8.75 -10.71 -27.38
C LYS A 92 -8.15 -11.96 -28.04
N ALA A 93 -6.86 -12.22 -27.89
CA ALA A 93 -6.26 -13.46 -28.39
C ALA A 93 -6.68 -14.64 -27.49
N GLU A 94 -6.57 -15.86 -28.01
CA GLU A 94 -6.77 -17.06 -27.18
C GLU A 94 -5.44 -17.50 -26.53
N ILE A 95 -4.34 -17.37 -27.28
CA ILE A 95 -3.05 -17.95 -26.94
C ILE A 95 -2.21 -16.98 -26.08
N LEU A 96 -1.70 -17.52 -24.97
CA LEU A 96 -0.63 -16.92 -24.17
C LEU A 96 0.72 -17.17 -24.86
N THR A 97 1.49 -16.11 -25.07
CA THR A 97 2.84 -16.19 -25.64
C THR A 97 3.86 -16.17 -24.50
N GLN A 98 4.65 -17.23 -24.41
CA GLN A 98 5.77 -17.30 -23.46
C GLN A 98 6.81 -16.25 -23.82
N VAL A 99 7.24 -15.45 -22.84
CA VAL A 99 8.35 -14.52 -23.06
C VAL A 99 9.64 -15.32 -23.25
N ILE A 100 10.34 -15.06 -24.34
CA ILE A 100 11.64 -15.68 -24.65
C ILE A 100 12.79 -14.76 -24.25
N GLY A 101 13.96 -15.35 -24.00
CA GLY A 101 15.17 -14.61 -23.63
C GLY A 101 15.30 -14.30 -22.14
N LEU A 102 14.33 -14.67 -21.31
CA LEU A 102 14.45 -14.58 -19.85
C LEU A 102 15.70 -15.32 -19.32
N PRO A 103 16.28 -14.87 -18.20
CA PRO A 103 17.39 -15.57 -17.54
C PRO A 103 16.98 -17.00 -17.13
N LYS A 104 17.95 -17.88 -16.89
CA LYS A 104 17.67 -19.28 -16.55
C LYS A 104 16.91 -19.45 -15.22
N GLU A 105 17.25 -18.63 -14.23
CA GLU A 105 16.64 -18.62 -12.89
C GLU A 105 16.10 -17.22 -12.59
N PRO A 106 14.93 -16.83 -13.14
CA PRO A 106 14.47 -15.45 -13.03
C PRO A 106 14.15 -15.04 -11.59
N ARG A 107 14.79 -13.97 -11.13
CA ARG A 107 14.42 -13.18 -9.95
C ARG A 107 14.05 -11.77 -10.39
N LEU A 108 12.83 -11.63 -10.92
CA LEU A 108 12.36 -10.41 -11.59
C LEU A 108 11.64 -9.47 -10.62
N ALA A 109 11.83 -8.16 -10.75
CA ALA A 109 11.16 -7.14 -9.95
C ALA A 109 11.12 -5.78 -10.68
N ASN A 110 10.53 -4.74 -10.07
CA ASN A 110 10.59 -3.34 -10.54
C ASN A 110 10.08 -3.10 -11.97
N PHE A 111 8.94 -3.71 -12.34
CA PHE A 111 8.32 -3.57 -13.66
C PHE A 111 7.80 -2.15 -13.91
N ILE A 112 8.19 -1.54 -15.03
CA ILE A 112 7.75 -0.21 -15.45
C ILE A 112 7.54 -0.14 -16.96
N TRP A 113 6.34 0.25 -17.39
CA TRP A 113 6.01 0.49 -18.79
C TRP A 113 6.79 1.66 -19.36
N SER A 114 7.21 1.55 -20.62
CA SER A 114 7.64 2.71 -21.38
C SER A 114 6.48 3.71 -21.52
N PRO A 115 6.74 5.02 -21.69
CA PRO A 115 5.67 6.01 -21.88
C PRO A 115 4.68 5.64 -22.99
N CYS A 116 5.15 5.09 -24.11
CA CYS A 116 4.27 4.62 -25.20
C CYS A 116 3.66 3.22 -24.97
N GLN A 117 4.01 2.55 -23.88
CA GLN A 117 3.60 1.19 -23.48
C GLN A 117 3.86 0.08 -24.52
N ALA A 118 4.79 0.30 -25.45
CA ALA A 118 5.24 -0.75 -26.37
C ALA A 118 6.29 -1.68 -25.73
N LYS A 119 6.93 -1.25 -24.64
CA LYS A 119 7.96 -2.00 -23.93
C LYS A 119 7.76 -1.95 -22.42
N LEU A 120 8.35 -2.90 -21.72
CA LEU A 120 8.37 -2.98 -20.27
C LEU A 120 9.82 -3.14 -19.79
N ALA A 121 10.31 -2.24 -18.97
CA ALA A 121 11.59 -2.40 -18.29
C ALA A 121 11.39 -3.06 -16.92
N PHE A 122 12.36 -3.85 -16.49
CA PHE A 122 12.35 -4.52 -15.18
C PHE A 122 13.76 -4.85 -14.75
N THR A 123 13.90 -5.29 -13.50
CA THR A 123 15.18 -5.74 -12.93
C THR A 123 15.24 -7.26 -12.82
N HIS A 124 16.42 -7.84 -13.01
CA HIS A 124 16.72 -9.22 -12.65
C HIS A 124 17.84 -9.25 -11.60
N THR A 125 17.59 -9.88 -10.44
CA THR A 125 18.61 -10.08 -9.41
C THR A 125 19.38 -11.38 -9.64
N THR A 126 20.66 -11.27 -9.96
CA THR A 126 21.59 -12.42 -10.05
C THR A 126 22.13 -12.79 -8.66
N LEU A 127 23.09 -13.72 -8.60
CA LEU A 127 23.82 -14.03 -7.36
C LEU A 127 24.75 -12.91 -6.89
N VAL A 128 25.12 -11.96 -7.78
CA VAL A 128 26.18 -10.97 -7.51
C VAL A 128 25.73 -9.52 -7.68
N GLY A 129 24.48 -9.28 -8.07
CA GLY A 129 24.00 -7.93 -8.37
C GLY A 129 22.70 -7.90 -9.18
N VAL A 130 22.22 -6.69 -9.46
CA VAL A 130 20.99 -6.45 -10.22
C VAL A 130 21.29 -6.00 -11.66
N GLU A 131 20.64 -6.64 -12.63
CA GLU A 131 20.64 -6.28 -14.04
C GLU A 131 19.38 -5.51 -14.41
N ILE A 132 19.46 -4.63 -15.41
CA ILE A 132 18.30 -4.00 -16.04
C ILE A 132 17.96 -4.76 -17.31
N TRP A 133 16.67 -5.01 -17.52
CA TRP A 133 16.12 -5.77 -18.63
C TRP A 133 15.00 -4.99 -19.31
N VAL A 134 14.78 -5.26 -20.60
CA VAL A 134 13.64 -4.77 -21.36
C VAL A 134 12.92 -5.92 -22.03
N LEU A 135 11.59 -5.90 -21.99
CA LEU A 135 10.68 -6.76 -22.73
C LEU A 135 10.01 -5.93 -23.83
N ASP A 136 10.13 -6.41 -25.06
CA ASP A 136 9.34 -5.94 -26.19
C ASP A 136 8.01 -6.70 -26.25
N MET A 137 6.89 -5.97 -26.18
CA MET A 137 5.57 -6.58 -26.02
C MET A 137 5.03 -7.23 -27.29
N GLU A 138 5.44 -6.74 -28.45
CA GLU A 138 5.00 -7.26 -29.74
C GLU A 138 5.69 -8.59 -30.06
N THR A 139 7.00 -8.65 -29.82
CA THR A 139 7.81 -9.85 -30.10
C THR A 139 7.87 -10.84 -28.93
N ALA A 140 7.38 -10.44 -27.75
CA ALA A 140 7.50 -11.18 -26.50
C ALA A 140 8.96 -11.59 -26.19
N LYS A 141 9.92 -10.74 -26.55
CA LYS A 141 11.36 -10.98 -26.34
C LYS A 141 11.90 -10.08 -25.24
N ALA A 142 12.56 -10.69 -24.25
CA ALA A 142 13.28 -9.99 -23.21
C ALA A 142 14.80 -10.08 -23.42
N SER A 143 15.52 -9.01 -23.05
CA SER A 143 16.99 -8.99 -23.06
C SER A 143 17.55 -8.09 -21.96
N ALA A 144 18.71 -8.47 -21.42
CA ALA A 144 19.49 -7.63 -20.52
C ALA A 144 20.03 -6.40 -21.26
N LEU A 145 19.95 -5.24 -20.61
CA LEU A 145 20.53 -3.97 -21.06
C LEU A 145 21.82 -3.63 -20.31
N THR A 146 22.01 -4.18 -19.11
CA THR A 146 23.20 -3.93 -18.28
C THR A 146 23.77 -5.21 -17.70
N SER A 147 25.04 -5.16 -17.33
CA SER A 147 25.62 -6.07 -16.35
C SER A 147 24.90 -5.98 -14.99
N ALA A 148 25.21 -6.91 -14.08
CA ALA A 148 24.68 -6.97 -12.71
C ALA A 148 25.24 -5.87 -11.78
N ASN A 149 25.04 -4.59 -12.14
CA ASN A 149 25.61 -3.45 -11.44
C ASN A 149 24.60 -2.30 -11.22
N ALA A 150 23.30 -2.54 -11.30
CA ALA A 150 22.30 -1.56 -10.89
C ALA A 150 22.27 -1.38 -9.36
N ASN A 151 22.01 -0.16 -8.88
CA ASN A 151 21.81 0.12 -7.47
C ASN A 151 20.31 0.36 -7.18
N ALA A 152 19.65 -0.64 -6.61
CA ALA A 152 18.23 -0.63 -6.26
C ALA A 152 17.99 -0.52 -4.73
N ASN A 153 18.99 -0.09 -3.95
CA ASN A 153 18.86 0.07 -2.49
C ASN A 153 17.88 1.18 -2.10
N LEU A 154 17.67 2.17 -2.99
CA LEU A 154 16.72 3.27 -2.82
C LEU A 154 15.49 3.12 -3.73
N GLY A 155 14.98 1.89 -3.88
CA GLY A 155 13.79 1.57 -4.68
C GLY A 155 14.09 1.26 -6.14
N ASN A 156 13.08 1.41 -7.02
CA ASN A 156 13.20 1.08 -8.45
C ASN A 156 14.32 1.89 -9.12
N PRO A 157 15.39 1.27 -9.68
CA PRO A 157 16.51 1.99 -10.26
C PRO A 157 16.26 2.55 -11.66
N ILE A 158 15.06 2.34 -12.23
CA ILE A 158 14.72 2.62 -13.63
C ILE A 158 13.77 3.82 -13.73
N THR A 159 14.12 4.79 -14.57
CA THR A 159 13.23 5.86 -15.05
C THR A 159 13.27 5.89 -16.57
N TRP A 160 12.13 5.79 -17.26
CA TRP A 160 12.08 5.96 -18.71
C TRP A 160 12.25 7.43 -19.11
N PHE A 161 12.99 7.68 -20.21
CA PHE A 161 12.85 8.94 -20.94
C PHE A 161 11.51 8.97 -21.69
N GLU A 162 11.01 10.18 -21.93
CA GLU A 162 9.69 10.43 -22.55
C GLU A 162 9.54 9.72 -23.91
N ASP A 163 10.60 9.73 -24.71
CA ASP A 163 10.63 9.16 -26.06
C ASP A 163 10.61 7.62 -26.11
N SER A 164 10.65 6.95 -24.95
CA SER A 164 10.68 5.47 -24.84
C SER A 164 11.90 4.79 -25.49
N ASN A 165 12.98 5.52 -25.82
CA ASN A 165 14.17 4.97 -26.49
C ASN A 165 15.36 4.76 -25.57
N ALA A 166 15.29 5.26 -24.34
CA ALA A 166 16.34 5.10 -23.34
C ALA A 166 15.78 5.08 -21.92
N LEU A 167 16.59 4.57 -21.01
CA LEU A 167 16.38 4.55 -19.58
C LEU A 167 17.40 5.44 -18.89
N LEU A 168 16.98 6.21 -17.90
CA LEU A 168 17.86 6.75 -16.87
C LEU A 168 17.95 5.73 -15.74
N VAL A 169 19.17 5.24 -15.48
CA VAL A 169 19.43 4.12 -14.57
C VAL A 169 20.42 4.53 -13.48
N ARG A 170 20.13 4.16 -12.23
CA ARG A 170 21.09 4.19 -11.12
C ARG A 170 22.00 2.97 -11.16
N LEU A 171 23.28 3.19 -11.47
CA LEU A 171 24.32 2.15 -11.48
C LEU A 171 25.28 2.32 -10.30
N LEU A 172 25.88 1.23 -9.85
CA LEU A 172 26.93 1.27 -8.84
C LEU A 172 28.14 2.05 -9.38
N PRO A 173 28.79 2.89 -8.55
CA PRO A 173 29.98 3.61 -8.96
C PRO A 173 31.12 2.66 -9.38
N ALA A 174 31.95 3.11 -10.31
CA ALA A 174 33.11 2.32 -10.78
C ALA A 174 34.09 1.99 -9.64
N GLN A 175 34.26 2.93 -8.69
CA GLN A 175 35.00 2.74 -7.46
C GLN A 175 34.02 2.73 -6.29
N LYS A 176 33.72 1.54 -5.77
CA LYS A 176 32.81 1.37 -4.63
C LYS A 176 33.53 1.73 -3.33
N MET A 177 32.77 2.27 -2.39
CA MET A 177 33.21 2.36 -1.00
C MET A 177 33.12 0.98 -0.37
N GLU A 178 34.21 0.53 0.25
CA GLU A 178 34.23 -0.74 0.98
C GLU A 178 33.33 -0.65 2.21
N LEU A 179 32.56 -1.72 2.46
CA LEU A 179 31.72 -1.79 3.65
C LEU A 179 32.56 -2.08 4.89
N ILE A 180 32.23 -1.41 5.98
CA ILE A 180 32.80 -1.67 7.30
C ILE A 180 32.05 -2.85 7.91
N ASN A 181 32.77 -3.93 8.22
CA ASN A 181 32.23 -5.03 9.02
C ASN A 181 32.05 -4.56 10.47
N THR A 182 30.81 -4.28 10.84
CA THR A 182 30.46 -3.74 12.18
C THR A 182 30.67 -4.73 13.32
N VAL A 183 30.80 -6.03 13.04
CA VAL A 183 31.10 -7.06 14.04
C VAL A 183 32.55 -6.97 14.52
N THR A 184 33.47 -6.59 13.62
CA THR A 184 34.91 -6.56 13.90
C THR A 184 35.50 -5.15 13.94
N ALA A 185 34.74 -4.14 13.56
CA ALA A 185 35.21 -2.75 13.52
C ALA A 185 35.52 -2.23 14.93
N ILE A 186 36.68 -1.59 15.06
CA ILE A 186 37.06 -0.87 16.29
C ILE A 186 36.38 0.51 16.24
N PRO A 187 35.53 0.86 17.22
CA PRO A 187 34.92 2.20 17.26
C PRO A 187 35.99 3.28 17.29
N THR A 188 35.93 4.24 16.37
CA THR A 188 36.89 5.35 16.30
C THR A 188 36.62 6.45 17.32
N GLY A 189 35.49 6.38 18.03
CA GLY A 189 35.06 7.36 19.03
C GLY A 189 33.63 7.08 19.51
N PRO A 190 33.14 7.83 20.52
CA PRO A 190 31.77 7.69 21.01
C PRO A 190 30.75 8.26 20.00
N THR A 191 29.53 7.73 20.03
CA THR A 191 28.36 8.42 19.49
C THR A 191 28.05 9.62 20.38
N ILE A 192 28.08 10.83 19.81
CA ILE A 192 27.76 12.08 20.51
C ILE A 192 26.37 12.53 20.06
N SER A 193 25.44 12.63 21.00
CA SER A 193 24.12 13.23 20.78
C SER A 193 24.03 14.55 21.55
N ILE A 194 23.59 15.61 20.89
CA ILE A 194 23.39 16.94 21.49
C ILE A 194 21.90 17.20 21.53
N SER A 195 21.39 17.61 22.69
CA SER A 195 20.04 18.16 22.82
C SER A 195 20.16 19.68 22.80
N ASP A 196 19.65 20.31 21.74
CA ASP A 196 19.65 21.77 21.57
C ASP A 196 18.42 22.46 22.21
N GLY A 197 17.55 21.66 22.87
CA GLY A 197 16.31 22.13 23.48
C GLY A 197 15.09 22.14 22.56
N SER A 198 15.25 21.72 21.29
CA SER A 198 14.12 21.51 20.38
C SER A 198 13.18 20.40 20.88
N LYS A 199 11.88 20.57 20.62
CA LYS A 199 10.86 19.58 20.98
C LYS A 199 10.61 18.64 19.80
N ALA A 200 11.16 17.43 19.87
CA ALA A 200 10.97 16.39 18.87
C ALA A 200 10.13 15.23 19.45
N GLN A 201 8.89 15.06 19.00
CA GLN A 201 8.03 13.92 19.36
C GLN A 201 7.99 12.91 18.22
N ASN A 202 9.12 12.22 18.03
CA ASN A 202 9.22 11.19 16.99
C ASN A 202 8.44 9.94 17.36
N ARG A 203 7.82 9.33 16.34
CA ARG A 203 7.32 7.95 16.45
C ARG A 203 8.50 7.00 16.67
N THR A 204 8.23 5.85 17.26
CA THR A 204 9.22 4.77 17.32
C THR A 204 9.51 4.26 15.91
N TYR A 205 10.76 4.38 15.46
CA TYR A 205 11.24 3.83 14.19
C TYR A 205 12.17 2.63 14.44
N GLN A 206 12.17 1.70 13.48
CA GLN A 206 13.08 0.55 13.47
C GLN A 206 14.24 0.80 12.50
N ASP A 207 15.30 0.01 12.63
CA ASP A 207 16.39 -0.09 11.65
C ASP A 207 17.13 1.24 11.40
N LEU A 208 17.12 2.13 12.39
CA LEU A 208 17.85 3.40 12.34
C LEU A 208 19.37 3.18 12.34
N LEU A 209 20.09 4.18 11.84
CA LEU A 209 21.55 4.24 11.98
C LEU A 209 21.91 4.37 13.47
N LYS A 210 22.99 3.72 13.91
CA LYS A 210 23.39 3.71 15.33
C LYS A 210 24.70 4.45 15.60
N ASN A 211 25.55 4.60 14.58
CA ASN A 211 26.90 5.13 14.71
C ASN A 211 27.47 5.49 13.32
N ARG A 212 28.71 6.02 13.30
CA ARG A 212 29.42 6.40 12.06
C ARG A 212 29.72 5.25 11.09
N ASN A 213 29.88 4.01 11.57
CA ASN A 213 30.06 2.88 10.66
C ASN A 213 28.76 2.60 9.89
N ASP A 214 27.61 2.74 10.55
CA ASP A 214 26.31 2.63 9.88
C ASP A 214 26.12 3.78 8.87
N GLU A 215 26.53 5.01 9.18
CA GLU A 215 26.51 6.13 8.23
C GLU A 215 27.35 5.85 6.99
N HIS A 216 28.60 5.40 7.19
CA HIS A 216 29.51 5.04 6.09
C HIS A 216 28.91 3.93 5.23
N ASN A 217 28.40 2.87 5.85
CA ASN A 217 27.79 1.75 5.12
C ASN A 217 26.50 2.19 4.40
N PHE A 218 25.70 3.06 5.01
CA PHE A 218 24.51 3.62 4.38
C PHE A 218 24.88 4.44 3.14
N GLU A 219 25.86 5.34 3.25
CA GLU A 219 26.36 6.12 2.12
C GLU A 219 26.94 5.22 1.03
N ALA A 220 27.76 4.23 1.40
CA ALA A 220 28.36 3.27 0.48
C ALA A 220 27.32 2.50 -0.33
N LEU A 221 26.26 2.02 0.33
CA LEU A 221 25.20 1.23 -0.30
C LEU A 221 24.25 2.08 -1.13
N THR A 222 24.03 3.34 -0.76
CA THR A 222 23.04 4.20 -1.42
C THR A 222 23.63 5.10 -2.50
N THR A 223 24.95 5.24 -2.57
CA THR A 223 25.64 6.00 -3.61
C THR A 223 25.57 5.28 -4.96
N SER A 224 25.22 6.03 -6.01
CA SER A 224 25.11 5.55 -7.38
C SER A 224 25.57 6.61 -8.38
N GLU A 225 25.86 6.18 -9.60
CA GLU A 225 26.01 7.04 -10.78
C GLU A 225 24.72 6.99 -11.60
N LEU A 226 24.33 8.10 -12.23
CA LEU A 226 23.23 8.13 -13.18
C LEU A 226 23.74 7.94 -14.60
N HIS A 227 23.21 6.93 -15.28
CA HIS A 227 23.56 6.61 -16.66
C HIS A 227 22.31 6.64 -17.55
N LYS A 228 22.46 7.19 -18.75
CA LYS A 228 21.50 6.98 -19.83
C LYS A 228 21.86 5.67 -20.51
N VAL A 229 20.91 4.73 -20.57
CA VAL A 229 21.07 3.39 -21.14
C VAL A 229 20.11 3.26 -22.31
N HIS A 230 20.65 3.06 -23.50
CA HIS A 230 19.91 2.85 -24.73
C HIS A 230 19.40 1.40 -24.82
N LEU A 231 18.37 1.17 -25.64
CA LEU A 231 17.76 -0.15 -25.81
C LEU A 231 18.67 -1.19 -26.49
N ASP A 232 19.79 -0.76 -27.09
CA ASP A 232 20.83 -1.64 -27.63
C ASP A 232 21.91 -1.99 -26.59
N GLY A 233 21.79 -1.49 -25.35
CA GLY A 233 22.73 -1.72 -24.25
C GLY A 233 23.89 -0.71 -24.19
N GLN A 234 24.01 0.22 -25.15
CA GLN A 234 24.96 1.33 -25.03
C GLN A 234 24.58 2.22 -23.85
N ARG A 235 25.59 2.73 -23.13
CA ARG A 235 25.35 3.61 -21.99
C ARG A 235 26.37 4.73 -21.91
N GLU A 236 25.92 5.84 -21.35
CA GLU A 236 26.72 7.03 -21.09
C GLU A 236 26.39 7.61 -19.72
N LYS A 237 27.41 8.16 -19.05
CA LYS A 237 27.21 8.89 -17.80
C LYS A 237 26.34 10.11 -18.08
N TRP A 238 25.21 10.20 -17.40
CA TRP A 238 24.26 11.31 -17.54
C TRP A 238 24.59 12.43 -16.55
N LEU A 239 24.97 12.10 -15.30
CA LEU A 239 25.66 13.04 -14.40
C LEU A 239 27.13 12.65 -14.22
N LYS A 240 27.99 13.66 -14.07
CA LYS A 240 29.44 13.46 -13.87
C LYS A 240 29.77 12.90 -12.49
N SER A 241 29.07 13.37 -11.45
CA SER A 241 29.28 12.96 -10.07
C SER A 241 28.42 11.77 -9.69
N ALA A 242 28.90 10.93 -8.77
CA ALA A 242 28.06 9.98 -8.06
C ALA A 242 27.31 10.69 -6.91
N GLY A 243 26.21 10.09 -6.44
CA GLY A 243 25.45 10.58 -5.31
C GLY A 243 24.38 9.61 -4.82
N MET A 244 23.81 9.90 -3.66
CA MET A 244 22.69 9.14 -3.08
C MET A 244 21.36 9.56 -3.73
N TYR A 245 21.19 9.23 -5.01
CA TYR A 245 20.02 9.60 -5.81
C TYR A 245 18.79 8.83 -5.35
N ARG A 246 17.83 9.54 -4.76
CA ARG A 246 16.59 8.96 -4.23
C ARG A 246 15.51 8.84 -5.30
N SER A 247 15.38 9.83 -6.18
CA SER A 247 14.42 9.79 -7.30
C SER A 247 14.91 10.62 -8.49
N CYS A 248 14.45 10.24 -9.68
CA CYS A 248 14.64 10.96 -10.93
C CYS A 248 13.31 10.99 -11.68
N LEU A 249 12.79 12.19 -11.95
CA LEU A 249 11.48 12.39 -12.59
C LEU A 249 11.64 13.21 -13.87
N VAL A 250 11.31 12.60 -15.01
CA VAL A 250 11.35 13.23 -16.32
C VAL A 250 10.07 14.02 -16.55
N ALA A 251 10.20 15.28 -17.00
CA ALA A 251 9.06 16.13 -17.34
C ALA A 251 8.18 15.51 -18.43
N PRO A 252 6.88 15.87 -18.51
CA PRO A 252 5.99 15.37 -19.55
C PRO A 252 6.47 15.57 -20.99
N ASN A 253 7.24 16.62 -21.28
CA ASN A 253 7.84 16.86 -22.59
C ASN A 253 9.25 16.26 -22.77
N GLY A 254 9.82 15.62 -21.75
CA GLY A 254 11.15 15.02 -21.80
C GLY A 254 12.34 15.99 -21.71
N GLU A 255 12.13 17.31 -21.76
CA GLU A 255 13.23 18.29 -21.84
C GLU A 255 13.91 18.57 -20.49
N TYR A 256 13.24 18.22 -19.39
CA TYR A 256 13.74 18.45 -18.03
C TYR A 256 13.72 17.18 -17.19
N VAL A 257 14.69 17.06 -16.30
CA VAL A 257 14.77 15.98 -15.31
C VAL A 257 14.96 16.58 -13.92
N GLN A 258 14.04 16.27 -13.02
CA GLN A 258 14.18 16.55 -11.59
C GLN A 258 14.96 15.40 -10.93
N VAL A 259 16.00 15.72 -10.18
CA VAL A 259 16.82 14.76 -9.43
C VAL A 259 16.76 15.10 -7.95
N MET A 260 16.38 14.13 -7.11
CA MET A 260 16.46 14.26 -5.66
C MET A 260 17.69 13.50 -5.15
N THR A 261 18.59 14.20 -4.47
CA THR A 261 19.84 13.65 -3.92
C THR A 261 19.85 13.83 -2.41
N MET A 262 19.98 12.74 -1.64
CA MET A 262 20.16 12.84 -0.19
C MET A 262 21.54 13.40 0.16
N GLN A 263 21.63 14.07 1.30
CA GLN A 263 22.84 14.71 1.79
C GLN A 263 23.04 14.40 3.29
N PRO A 264 24.29 14.33 3.76
CA PRO A 264 24.58 14.40 5.20
C PRO A 264 24.22 15.80 5.75
N PRO A 265 24.09 15.96 7.09
CA PRO A 265 24.24 14.93 8.11
C PRO A 265 23.06 13.95 8.15
N PHE A 266 23.33 12.69 8.53
CA PHE A 266 22.29 11.70 8.77
C PHE A 266 21.85 11.72 10.24
N SER A 267 20.71 11.10 10.51
CA SER A 267 20.15 11.01 11.85
C SER A 267 20.13 9.57 12.37
N TYR A 268 20.27 9.46 13.70
CA TYR A 268 20.10 8.22 14.46
C TYR A 268 18.70 8.11 15.09
N LEU A 269 17.85 9.13 14.91
CA LEU A 269 16.52 9.25 15.52
C LEU A 269 15.39 9.06 14.51
N VAL A 270 15.65 9.29 13.22
CA VAL A 270 14.66 9.21 12.15
C VAL A 270 15.17 8.42 10.95
N PRO A 271 14.27 7.78 10.16
CA PRO A 271 14.67 7.05 8.96
C PRO A 271 15.10 7.98 7.83
N TYR A 272 15.74 7.41 6.80
CA TYR A 272 16.33 8.11 5.66
C TYR A 272 15.35 9.01 4.91
N SER A 273 14.04 8.74 5.00
CA SER A 273 13.00 9.59 4.40
C SER A 273 12.96 10.99 5.00
N ARG A 274 13.59 11.19 6.17
CA ARG A 274 13.75 12.44 6.91
C ARG A 274 15.15 13.05 6.82
N PHE A 275 16.10 12.39 6.15
CA PHE A 275 17.45 12.93 5.97
C PHE A 275 17.42 14.16 5.04
N PRO A 276 18.42 15.06 5.17
CA PRO A 276 18.56 16.20 4.28
C PRO A 276 18.59 15.75 2.82
N HIS A 277 18.02 16.56 1.94
CA HIS A 277 18.11 16.31 0.50
C HIS A 277 17.97 17.59 -0.32
N LEU A 278 18.56 17.53 -1.50
CA LEU A 278 18.51 18.55 -2.52
C LEU A 278 17.67 18.05 -3.69
N SER A 279 16.76 18.87 -4.21
CA SER A 279 16.12 18.66 -5.50
C SER A 279 16.71 19.63 -6.52
N THR A 280 17.32 19.08 -7.56
CA THR A 280 17.90 19.84 -8.67
C THR A 280 17.12 19.60 -9.95
N LEU A 281 17.08 20.62 -10.81
CA LEU A 281 16.50 20.55 -12.13
C LEU A 281 17.63 20.56 -13.17
N HIS A 282 17.56 19.64 -14.12
CA HIS A 282 18.53 19.46 -15.19
C HIS A 282 17.85 19.49 -16.55
N THR A 283 18.60 19.80 -17.60
CA THR A 283 18.20 19.53 -18.99
C THR A 283 18.16 18.01 -19.24
N LYS A 284 17.54 17.58 -20.34
CA LYS A 284 17.53 16.17 -20.76
C LYS A 284 18.92 15.53 -20.93
N ASP A 285 19.96 16.35 -21.12
CA ASP A 285 21.35 15.91 -21.27
C ASP A 285 22.16 16.01 -19.96
N GLY A 286 21.49 16.26 -18.82
CA GLY A 286 22.12 16.26 -17.49
C GLY A 286 22.73 17.58 -17.05
N SER A 287 22.63 18.65 -17.85
CA SER A 287 23.17 19.96 -17.46
C SER A 287 22.32 20.58 -16.35
N LEU A 288 22.93 20.99 -15.24
CA LEU A 288 22.23 21.63 -14.13
C LEU A 288 21.64 22.98 -14.55
N ILE A 289 20.35 23.17 -14.29
CA ILE A 289 19.64 24.43 -14.50
C ILE A 289 19.52 25.19 -13.18
N LYS A 290 18.98 24.54 -12.14
CA LYS A 290 18.67 25.21 -10.87
C LYS A 290 18.50 24.22 -9.71
N VAL A 291 18.81 24.66 -8.50
CA VAL A 291 18.34 24.03 -7.25
C VAL A 291 16.90 24.48 -6.99
N ILE A 292 15.96 23.55 -6.97
CA ILE A 292 14.52 23.86 -6.86
C ILE A 292 13.94 23.54 -5.47
N ASN A 293 14.64 22.79 -4.64
CA ASN A 293 14.26 22.56 -3.26
C ASN A 293 15.47 22.12 -2.44
N GLU A 294 15.60 22.63 -1.23
CA GLU A 294 16.58 22.19 -0.25
C GLU A 294 15.84 21.91 1.05
N VAL A 295 15.98 20.68 1.55
CA VAL A 295 15.27 20.23 2.75
C VAL A 295 16.32 19.84 3.78
N PRO A 296 16.33 20.46 4.96
CA PRO A 296 17.27 20.12 6.02
C PRO A 296 16.89 18.77 6.66
N LEU A 297 17.66 18.36 7.67
CA LEU A 297 17.31 17.21 8.50
C LEU A 297 15.98 17.48 9.22
N ILE A 298 15.08 16.48 9.26
CA ILE A 298 13.74 16.63 9.83
C ILE A 298 13.58 15.70 11.03
N GLU A 299 13.95 16.18 12.22
CA GLU A 299 13.81 15.44 13.49
C GLU A 299 12.65 15.95 14.37
N ASP A 300 12.11 17.12 14.07
CA ASP A 300 11.33 17.95 15.01
C ASP A 300 9.95 18.34 14.46
N ILE A 301 9.33 17.48 13.65
CA ILE A 301 7.95 17.75 13.19
C ILE A 301 7.00 17.89 14.38
N PRO A 302 6.10 18.89 14.36
CA PRO A 302 5.10 19.06 15.39
C PRO A 302 4.28 17.78 15.63
N LYS A 303 3.76 17.64 16.85
CA LYS A 303 2.91 16.52 17.21
C LYS A 303 1.65 16.47 16.34
N GLY A 304 1.14 15.27 16.07
CA GLY A 304 -0.15 15.05 15.40
C GLY A 304 -0.04 14.29 14.08
N PHE A 305 -1.06 13.49 13.74
CA PHE A 305 -1.05 12.66 12.53
C PHE A 305 -1.02 13.49 11.23
N MET A 306 -1.53 14.72 11.28
CA MET A 306 -1.61 15.65 10.15
C MET A 306 -0.53 16.73 10.14
N SER A 307 0.44 16.64 11.06
CA SER A 307 1.57 17.56 11.13
C SER A 307 2.61 17.20 10.07
N VAL A 308 3.18 18.23 9.46
CA VAL A 308 4.05 18.11 8.29
C VAL A 308 5.26 19.04 8.46
N ARG A 309 6.30 18.82 7.66
CA ARG A 309 7.40 19.78 7.62
C ARG A 309 6.99 21.09 6.95
N LYS A 310 7.70 22.17 7.26
CA LYS A 310 7.61 23.44 6.54
C LYS A 310 8.24 23.36 5.13
N GLY A 311 8.01 24.41 4.33
CA GLY A 311 8.55 24.57 2.98
C GLY A 311 7.88 23.67 1.93
N ARG A 312 8.49 23.58 0.74
CA ARG A 312 7.91 22.90 -0.44
C ARG A 312 7.81 21.40 -0.23
N ARG A 313 6.60 20.84 -0.19
CA ARG A 313 6.30 19.40 -0.05
C ARG A 313 5.68 18.86 -1.35
N MET A 314 5.82 17.55 -1.58
CA MET A 314 5.12 16.87 -2.69
C MET A 314 5.41 17.48 -4.06
N LEU A 315 6.69 17.81 -4.29
CA LEU A 315 7.15 18.39 -5.55
C LEU A 315 7.01 17.37 -6.70
N GLN A 316 6.20 17.69 -7.69
CA GLN A 316 5.89 16.81 -8.83
C GLN A 316 5.65 17.59 -10.12
N TRP A 317 5.66 16.89 -11.26
CA TRP A 317 5.25 17.44 -12.55
C TRP A 317 3.72 17.48 -12.67
N ARG A 318 3.18 18.56 -13.24
CA ARG A 318 1.79 18.70 -13.65
C ARG A 318 1.53 17.90 -14.93
N SER A 319 0.59 16.95 -14.90
CA SER A 319 0.43 15.92 -15.94
C SER A 319 -0.14 16.43 -17.27
N ASP A 320 -0.94 17.50 -17.24
CA ASP A 320 -1.58 18.14 -18.40
C ASP A 320 -0.71 19.23 -19.07
N HIS A 321 0.45 19.57 -18.49
CA HIS A 321 1.38 20.55 -19.04
C HIS A 321 2.70 19.90 -19.49
N ALA A 322 3.36 20.51 -20.48
CA ALA A 322 4.65 20.06 -20.98
C ALA A 322 5.74 19.99 -19.90
N ALA A 323 5.85 21.05 -19.08
CA ALA A 323 6.84 21.16 -18.00
C ALA A 323 6.43 22.23 -16.98
N SER A 324 5.55 21.87 -16.06
CA SER A 324 5.20 22.69 -14.88
C SER A 324 5.42 21.90 -13.61
N LEU A 325 6.15 22.47 -12.64
CA LEU A 325 6.32 21.89 -11.31
C LEU A 325 5.21 22.38 -10.39
N ILE A 326 4.72 21.51 -9.52
CA ILE A 326 3.79 21.88 -8.45
C ILE A 326 4.25 21.36 -7.10
N TRP A 327 3.87 22.04 -6.03
CA TRP A 327 4.12 21.60 -4.64
C TRP A 327 3.12 22.22 -3.67
N ALA A 328 3.04 21.67 -2.48
CA ALA A 328 2.27 22.22 -1.37
C ALA A 328 3.19 22.87 -0.31
N GLU A 329 2.72 23.93 0.34
CA GLU A 329 3.34 24.53 1.53
C GLU A 329 2.31 24.64 2.65
N ALA A 330 2.70 24.31 3.88
CA ALA A 330 1.82 24.40 5.04
C ALA A 330 1.61 25.86 5.47
N LEU A 331 0.35 26.22 5.76
CA LEU A 331 -0.09 27.56 6.15
C LEU A 331 -0.28 27.74 7.66
N ASP A 332 -0.13 26.67 8.42
CA ASP A 332 -0.18 26.60 9.88
C ASP A 332 1.17 26.22 10.48
N GLU A 333 2.25 26.64 9.82
CA GLU A 333 3.62 26.33 10.23
C GLU A 333 3.91 24.82 10.29
N GLY A 334 3.07 23.98 9.67
CA GLY A 334 3.20 22.52 9.69
C GLY A 334 2.66 21.85 10.96
N ASP A 335 2.07 22.61 11.88
CA ASP A 335 1.49 22.11 13.12
C ASP A 335 -0.03 21.93 12.97
N ALA A 336 -0.49 20.68 13.01
CA ALA A 336 -1.91 20.36 12.91
C ALA A 336 -2.76 20.93 14.07
N GLY A 337 -2.13 21.30 15.20
CA GLY A 337 -2.80 21.91 16.34
C GLY A 337 -3.12 23.40 16.16
N ILE A 338 -2.49 24.10 15.21
CA ILE A 338 -2.75 25.52 14.97
C ILE A 338 -3.98 25.65 14.07
N GLU A 339 -5.06 26.27 14.54
CA GLU A 339 -6.26 26.46 13.72
C GLU A 339 -6.07 27.58 12.68
N VAL A 340 -6.30 27.24 11.42
CA VAL A 340 -6.25 28.14 10.27
C VAL A 340 -7.39 27.81 9.31
N PRO A 341 -7.89 28.79 8.52
CA PRO A 341 -8.96 28.54 7.55
C PRO A 341 -8.54 27.62 6.40
N PHE A 342 -7.25 27.64 6.03
CA PHE A 342 -6.67 26.77 5.01
C PHE A 342 -5.36 26.21 5.53
N ARG A 343 -5.18 24.90 5.38
CA ARG A 343 -4.03 24.19 5.93
C ARG A 343 -2.84 24.21 4.98
N ASP A 344 -3.09 24.11 3.67
CA ASP A 344 -2.04 24.09 2.67
C ASP A 344 -2.33 25.06 1.51
N ALA A 345 -1.25 25.62 0.94
CA ALA A 345 -1.24 26.37 -0.31
C ALA A 345 -0.47 25.59 -1.38
N ILE A 346 -1.04 25.48 -2.58
CA ILE A 346 -0.45 24.77 -3.70
C ILE A 346 0.05 25.80 -4.72
N TYR A 347 1.30 25.64 -5.13
CA TYR A 347 1.95 26.51 -6.09
C TYR A 347 2.28 25.77 -7.38
N GLU A 348 2.27 26.49 -8.49
CA GLU A 348 2.78 26.07 -9.79
C GLU A 348 3.98 26.93 -10.20
N TRP A 349 4.96 26.30 -10.84
CA TRP A 349 6.08 26.99 -11.49
C TRP A 349 6.33 26.39 -12.87
N ALA A 350 5.93 27.13 -13.90
CA ALA A 350 6.09 26.71 -15.29
C ALA A 350 7.53 26.92 -15.78
N ALA A 351 7.98 26.05 -16.70
CA ALA A 351 9.17 26.29 -17.50
C ALA A 351 9.06 27.64 -18.25
N PRO A 352 10.16 28.38 -18.45
CA PRO A 352 11.56 28.00 -18.18
C PRO A 352 12.04 28.31 -16.74
N PHE A 353 11.11 28.48 -15.77
CA PHE A 353 11.43 28.67 -14.35
C PHE A 353 12.21 29.97 -14.04
N ASP A 354 11.99 31.01 -14.85
CA ASP A 354 12.54 32.36 -14.73
C ASP A 354 11.58 33.34 -14.05
N THR A 355 10.28 33.00 -14.00
CA THR A 355 9.25 33.75 -13.28
C THR A 355 9.12 33.30 -11.83
N LYS A 356 8.34 34.04 -11.03
CA LYS A 356 7.98 33.61 -9.67
C LYS A 356 6.90 32.53 -9.73
N PRO A 357 6.90 31.54 -8.81
CA PRO A 357 5.81 30.59 -8.69
C PRO A 357 4.47 31.26 -8.42
N LYS A 358 3.39 30.69 -8.97
CA LYS A 358 2.02 31.18 -8.84
C LYS A 358 1.24 30.30 -7.86
N LEU A 359 0.47 30.91 -6.96
CA LEU A 359 -0.51 30.20 -6.13
C LEU A 359 -1.69 29.75 -7.01
N ILE A 360 -2.05 28.47 -6.95
CA ILE A 360 -3.13 27.89 -7.76
C ILE A 360 -4.29 27.29 -6.95
N LEU A 361 -4.07 26.97 -5.67
CA LEU A 361 -5.12 26.42 -4.79
C LEU A 361 -4.76 26.61 -3.32
N LYS A 362 -5.77 26.68 -2.46
CA LYS A 362 -5.66 26.45 -1.01
C LYS A 362 -6.67 25.39 -0.58
N THR A 363 -6.29 24.49 0.32
CA THR A 363 -7.17 23.41 0.82
C THR A 363 -7.55 23.64 2.27
N ILE A 364 -8.76 23.21 2.66
CA ILE A 364 -9.24 23.37 4.04
C ILE A 364 -8.50 22.39 4.95
N ASN A 365 -8.36 21.13 4.54
CA ASN A 365 -7.53 20.14 5.22
C ASN A 365 -6.14 20.03 4.55
N ARG A 366 -5.34 19.02 4.95
CA ARG A 366 -4.05 18.78 4.29
C ARG A 366 -4.24 18.32 2.87
N PHE A 367 -3.46 18.94 1.99
CA PHE A 367 -3.37 18.56 0.59
C PHE A 367 -2.92 17.10 0.46
N ASP A 368 -3.64 16.34 -0.35
CA ASP A 368 -3.31 14.94 -0.70
C ASP A 368 -2.87 14.82 -2.16
N SER A 369 -3.71 15.22 -3.11
CA SER A 369 -3.42 15.01 -4.53
C SER A 369 -4.20 15.94 -5.47
N ILE A 370 -3.77 15.98 -6.74
CA ILE A 370 -4.50 16.63 -7.84
C ILE A 370 -4.60 15.64 -8.99
N GLU A 371 -5.81 15.44 -9.48
CA GLU A 371 -6.10 14.83 -10.76
C GLU A 371 -6.25 15.93 -11.81
N TRP A 372 -5.30 16.00 -12.72
CA TRP A 372 -5.23 17.04 -13.75
C TRP A 372 -6.20 16.75 -14.88
N GLY A 373 -6.91 17.78 -15.38
CA GLY A 373 -7.75 17.68 -16.57
C GLY A 373 -7.21 18.54 -17.69
N THR A 374 -7.50 19.84 -17.63
CA THR A 374 -7.07 20.85 -18.61
C THR A 374 -6.44 22.05 -17.89
N ASP A 375 -5.90 23.00 -18.66
CA ASP A 375 -5.37 24.27 -18.16
C ASP A 375 -6.33 24.97 -17.18
N THR A 376 -7.64 24.87 -17.42
CA THR A 376 -8.70 25.54 -16.66
C THR A 376 -9.52 24.61 -15.77
N PHE A 377 -9.15 23.34 -15.64
CA PHE A 377 -9.94 22.36 -14.89
C PHE A 377 -9.09 21.26 -14.27
N ALA A 378 -9.20 21.10 -12.95
CA ALA A 378 -8.63 19.98 -12.21
C ALA A 378 -9.47 19.62 -10.99
N ILE A 379 -9.25 18.41 -10.46
CA ILE A 379 -9.84 17.93 -9.21
C ILE A 379 -8.74 17.81 -8.16
N ALA A 380 -8.92 18.43 -7.00
CA ALA A 380 -8.01 18.33 -5.87
C ALA A 380 -8.64 17.56 -4.70
N HIS A 381 -7.83 16.80 -3.99
CA HIS A 381 -8.22 16.04 -2.81
C HIS A 381 -7.49 16.56 -1.57
N ASP A 382 -8.23 16.66 -0.46
CA ASP A 382 -7.67 16.90 0.85
C ASP A 382 -8.09 15.82 1.86
N TYR A 383 -7.36 15.75 2.97
CA TYR A 383 -7.53 14.74 3.99
C TYR A 383 -7.27 15.27 5.40
N TRP A 384 -8.09 14.86 6.36
CA TRP A 384 -7.91 15.14 7.78
C TRP A 384 -8.14 13.90 8.64
N TRP A 385 -7.06 13.40 9.24
CA TRP A 385 -7.08 12.18 10.06
C TRP A 385 -8.05 12.30 11.23
N ASN A 386 -7.94 13.36 12.05
CA ASN A 386 -8.59 13.49 13.35
C ASN A 386 -10.12 13.35 13.29
N THR A 387 -10.74 13.93 12.27
CA THR A 387 -12.20 13.92 12.05
C THR A 387 -12.62 12.91 10.99
N ARG A 388 -11.67 12.10 10.50
CA ARG A 388 -11.88 11.11 9.44
C ARG A 388 -12.42 11.73 8.14
N ASN A 389 -12.11 13.00 7.89
CA ASN A 389 -12.70 13.79 6.81
C ASN A 389 -11.83 13.77 5.54
N THR A 390 -12.49 13.79 4.39
CA THR A 390 -11.86 14.08 3.10
C THR A 390 -12.77 15.01 2.31
N LYS A 391 -12.16 15.95 1.58
CA LYS A 391 -12.87 16.86 0.67
C LYS A 391 -12.29 16.77 -0.73
N VAL A 392 -13.17 16.94 -1.70
CA VAL A 392 -12.85 16.93 -3.13
C VAL A 392 -13.31 18.22 -3.76
N TYR A 393 -12.41 18.89 -4.47
CA TYR A 393 -12.64 20.21 -5.05
C TYR A 393 -12.46 20.19 -6.55
N GLN A 394 -13.39 20.79 -7.27
CA GLN A 394 -13.17 21.26 -8.64
C GLN A 394 -12.58 22.66 -8.58
N PHE A 395 -11.51 22.93 -9.32
CA PHE A 395 -10.92 24.27 -9.39
C PHE A 395 -10.34 24.57 -10.78
N ASN A 396 -10.11 25.86 -11.04
CA ASN A 396 -9.45 26.36 -12.24
C ASN A 396 -7.98 26.68 -11.93
N PRO A 397 -7.00 25.86 -12.38
CA PRO A 397 -5.58 26.11 -12.10
C PRO A 397 -5.04 27.40 -12.75
N SER A 398 -5.69 27.86 -13.82
CA SER A 398 -5.29 29.05 -14.57
C SER A 398 -5.78 30.35 -13.94
N ASP A 399 -6.80 30.32 -13.08
CA ASP A 399 -7.34 31.52 -12.43
C ASP A 399 -7.64 31.29 -10.95
N ILE A 400 -6.75 31.80 -10.09
CA ILE A 400 -6.88 31.73 -8.62
C ILE A 400 -8.01 32.60 -8.07
N SER A 401 -8.55 33.53 -8.86
CA SER A 401 -9.69 34.36 -8.44
C SER A 401 -11.02 33.59 -8.51
N GLU A 402 -11.06 32.48 -9.25
CA GLU A 402 -12.19 31.55 -9.23
C GLU A 402 -12.13 30.67 -7.98
N GLU A 403 -13.15 30.77 -7.12
CA GLU A 403 -13.21 29.96 -5.91
C GLU A 403 -13.37 28.46 -6.24
N PRO A 404 -12.59 27.57 -5.60
CA PRO A 404 -12.76 26.12 -5.74
C PRO A 404 -14.17 25.68 -5.34
N LYS A 405 -14.82 24.89 -6.19
CA LYS A 405 -16.14 24.31 -5.95
C LYS A 405 -15.98 22.97 -5.23
N LEU A 406 -16.48 22.90 -4.00
CA LEU A 406 -16.59 21.64 -3.26
C LEU A 406 -17.54 20.67 -3.99
N LEU A 407 -17.06 19.45 -4.27
CA LEU A 407 -17.82 18.35 -4.87
C LEU A 407 -18.25 17.34 -3.82
N PHE A 408 -17.32 16.90 -2.98
CA PHE A 408 -17.57 15.92 -1.92
C PHE A 408 -16.95 16.39 -0.60
N ASP A 409 -17.67 16.14 0.49
CA ASP A 409 -17.23 16.39 1.86
C ASP A 409 -17.79 15.27 2.75
N ARG A 410 -16.94 14.34 3.14
CA ARG A 410 -17.40 13.08 3.74
C ARG A 410 -16.46 12.57 4.82
N ASN A 411 -17.02 11.72 5.68
CA ASN A 411 -16.24 10.78 6.44
C ASN A 411 -15.72 9.69 5.47
N TYR A 412 -14.41 9.50 5.33
CA TYR A 412 -13.87 8.46 4.45
C TYR A 412 -14.13 7.02 4.97
N GLN A 413 -14.52 6.89 6.24
CA GLN A 413 -14.98 5.64 6.85
C GLN A 413 -16.42 5.29 6.45
N ASP A 414 -17.21 6.26 5.97
CA ASP A 414 -18.52 5.98 5.36
C ASP A 414 -18.29 5.41 3.95
N LYS A 415 -18.32 4.07 3.88
CA LYS A 415 -18.17 3.28 2.65
C LYS A 415 -19.47 3.13 1.89
N TYR A 416 -20.61 3.26 2.55
CA TYR A 416 -21.92 3.18 1.88
C TYR A 416 -22.22 4.41 1.01
N ASN A 417 -21.66 5.57 1.37
CA ASN A 417 -21.79 6.81 0.59
C ASN A 417 -20.49 7.16 -0.18
N ASP A 418 -19.66 6.17 -0.50
CA ASP A 418 -18.46 6.40 -1.30
C ASP A 418 -18.84 6.70 -2.77
N PRO A 419 -18.54 7.90 -3.32
CA PRO A 419 -18.88 8.24 -4.71
C PRO A 419 -18.04 7.46 -5.73
N GLY A 420 -16.98 6.78 -5.29
CA GLY A 420 -16.04 6.09 -6.15
C GLY A 420 -14.83 6.96 -6.53
N THR A 421 -14.08 6.48 -7.51
CA THR A 421 -12.85 7.10 -8.01
C THR A 421 -13.04 7.58 -9.43
N PHE A 422 -12.49 8.73 -9.78
CA PHE A 422 -12.61 9.28 -11.13
C PHE A 422 -11.84 8.43 -12.15
N LEU A 423 -12.45 8.23 -13.31
CA LEU A 423 -11.79 7.61 -14.45
C LEU A 423 -10.82 8.60 -15.09
N THR A 424 -9.73 8.05 -15.59
CA THR A 424 -8.64 8.79 -16.22
C THR A 424 -8.33 8.25 -17.61
N GLN A 425 -7.67 9.05 -18.42
CA GLN A 425 -7.26 8.75 -19.79
C GLN A 425 -5.85 9.27 -20.08
N GLU A 426 -5.26 8.87 -21.21
CA GLU A 426 -4.00 9.44 -21.68
C GLU A 426 -4.23 10.76 -22.43
N ASN A 427 -3.37 11.73 -22.17
CA ASN A 427 -3.25 12.93 -23.00
C ASN A 427 -2.16 12.76 -24.08
N GLN A 428 -1.96 13.82 -24.87
CA GLN A 428 -0.96 13.87 -25.95
C GLN A 428 0.51 13.77 -25.46
N LEU A 429 0.75 13.87 -24.14
CA LEU A 429 2.06 13.78 -23.50
C LEU A 429 2.29 12.39 -22.85
N ASN A 430 1.47 11.39 -23.18
CA ASN A 430 1.49 10.04 -22.58
C ASN A 430 1.34 10.05 -21.04
N ARG A 431 0.66 11.08 -20.51
CA ARG A 431 0.35 11.24 -19.08
C ARG A 431 -1.12 10.96 -18.81
N THR A 432 -1.38 10.47 -17.61
CA THR A 432 -2.72 10.20 -17.12
C THR A 432 -3.36 11.50 -16.62
N VAL A 433 -4.52 11.82 -17.17
CA VAL A 433 -5.37 12.98 -16.85
C VAL A 433 -6.82 12.53 -16.67
N LEU A 434 -7.68 13.36 -16.07
CA LEU A 434 -9.11 13.10 -15.93
C LEU A 434 -9.76 12.82 -17.29
N MET A 435 -10.62 11.80 -17.32
CA MET A 435 -11.46 11.50 -18.46
C MET A 435 -12.68 12.44 -18.44
N VAL A 436 -12.61 13.52 -19.23
CA VAL A 436 -13.66 14.53 -19.36
C VAL A 436 -14.38 14.36 -20.70
N GLN A 437 -15.71 14.18 -20.68
CA GLN A 437 -16.54 14.18 -21.89
C GLN A 437 -17.64 15.25 -21.78
N GLY A 438 -17.52 16.32 -22.57
CA GLY A 438 -18.42 17.46 -22.47
C GLY A 438 -18.37 18.07 -21.07
N ASN A 439 -19.50 18.06 -20.36
CA ASN A 439 -19.62 18.57 -18.98
C ASN A 439 -19.70 17.45 -17.93
N ALA A 440 -19.08 16.30 -18.21
CA ALA A 440 -19.14 15.13 -17.33
C ALA A 440 -17.76 14.52 -17.03
N LEU A 441 -17.64 14.05 -15.78
CA LEU A 441 -16.64 13.07 -15.34
C LEU A 441 -17.31 11.70 -15.19
N PHE A 442 -16.50 10.67 -15.03
CA PHE A 442 -16.98 9.31 -14.80
C PHE A 442 -16.33 8.73 -13.56
N LEU A 443 -17.08 7.98 -12.77
CA LEU A 443 -16.60 7.34 -11.55
C LEU A 443 -16.83 5.85 -11.57
N ILE A 444 -15.90 5.10 -10.97
CA ILE A 444 -16.07 3.69 -10.62
C ILE A 444 -16.06 3.54 -9.10
N GLY A 445 -17.06 2.85 -8.56
CA GLY A 445 -17.21 2.63 -7.13
C GLY A 445 -17.46 1.16 -6.80
N GLU A 446 -17.03 0.75 -5.59
CA GLU A 446 -17.26 -0.61 -5.09
C GLU A 446 -18.73 -0.86 -4.72
N GLY A 447 -19.49 0.19 -4.42
CA GLY A 447 -20.95 0.14 -4.22
C GLY A 447 -21.39 -0.65 -3.00
N HIS A 448 -20.67 -0.55 -1.88
CA HIS A 448 -21.12 -1.09 -0.59
C HIS A 448 -22.42 -0.43 -0.14
N SER A 449 -23.32 -1.21 0.43
CA SER A 449 -24.61 -0.77 0.96
C SER A 449 -25.15 -1.81 1.96
N GLU A 450 -26.25 -1.50 2.63
CA GLU A 450 -26.94 -2.47 3.50
C GLU A 450 -27.35 -3.75 2.76
N ALA A 451 -27.67 -3.65 1.47
CA ALA A 451 -28.08 -4.75 0.60
C ALA A 451 -26.89 -5.62 0.13
N GLY A 452 -25.65 -5.17 0.35
CA GLY A 452 -24.43 -5.83 -0.13
C GLY A 452 -23.57 -4.91 -0.98
N GLN A 453 -22.65 -5.51 -1.73
CA GLN A 453 -21.68 -4.80 -2.57
C GLN A 453 -22.06 -4.93 -4.04
N PHE A 454 -22.39 -3.80 -4.66
CA PHE A 454 -22.83 -3.72 -6.06
C PHE A 454 -22.03 -2.65 -6.81
N PRO A 455 -20.85 -3.00 -7.36
CA PRO A 455 -19.99 -2.07 -8.06
C PRO A 455 -20.72 -1.33 -9.17
N PHE A 456 -20.30 -0.09 -9.43
CA PHE A 456 -21.00 0.78 -10.36
C PHE A 456 -20.09 1.65 -11.20
N VAL A 457 -20.66 2.13 -12.32
CA VAL A 457 -20.12 3.22 -13.14
C VAL A 457 -21.12 4.37 -13.12
N ASP A 458 -20.68 5.54 -12.69
CA ASP A 458 -21.46 6.77 -12.67
C ASP A 458 -20.92 7.80 -13.68
N GLN A 459 -21.82 8.55 -14.30
CA GLN A 459 -21.51 9.79 -14.99
C GLN A 459 -21.84 10.96 -14.08
N PHE A 460 -20.85 11.76 -13.69
CA PHE A 460 -21.00 12.91 -12.81
C PHE A 460 -21.02 14.21 -13.60
N ASN A 461 -22.13 14.96 -13.50
CA ASN A 461 -22.27 16.25 -14.18
C ASN A 461 -21.60 17.38 -13.38
N LEU A 462 -20.69 18.12 -14.01
CA LEU A 462 -19.88 19.15 -13.34
C LEU A 462 -20.64 20.45 -13.05
N GLU A 463 -21.74 20.74 -13.74
CA GLU A 463 -22.60 21.90 -13.47
C GLU A 463 -23.59 21.62 -12.35
N THR A 464 -24.35 20.53 -12.47
CA THR A 464 -25.43 20.18 -11.54
C THR A 464 -24.92 19.45 -10.30
N LYS A 465 -23.71 18.88 -10.36
CA LYS A 465 -23.11 18.03 -9.32
C LYS A 465 -23.92 16.78 -9.00
N VAL A 466 -24.65 16.28 -9.99
CA VAL A 466 -25.49 15.08 -9.87
C VAL A 466 -24.86 13.94 -10.65
N SER A 467 -24.77 12.77 -10.03
CA SER A 467 -24.40 11.51 -10.69
C SER A 467 -25.60 10.85 -11.36
N LYS A 468 -25.40 10.36 -12.58
CA LYS A 468 -26.29 9.42 -13.27
C LYS A 468 -25.63 8.05 -13.29
N ARG A 469 -26.30 7.05 -12.73
CA ARG A 469 -25.89 5.65 -12.81
C ARG A 469 -25.91 5.17 -14.25
N LEU A 470 -24.75 4.80 -14.79
CA LEU A 470 -24.64 4.17 -16.11
C LEU A 470 -24.74 2.66 -16.01
N TYR A 471 -24.12 2.09 -14.98
CA TYR A 471 -24.12 0.65 -14.74
C TYR A 471 -24.01 0.35 -13.26
N GLN A 472 -24.70 -0.70 -12.82
CA GLN A 472 -24.53 -1.30 -11.51
C GLN A 472 -24.52 -2.81 -11.68
N SER A 473 -23.57 -3.47 -11.03
CA SER A 473 -23.55 -4.93 -10.98
C SER A 473 -24.83 -5.45 -10.35
N THR A 474 -25.44 -6.44 -10.99
CA THR A 474 -26.68 -7.09 -10.52
C THR A 474 -26.40 -8.43 -9.83
N TYR A 475 -25.13 -8.83 -9.73
CA TYR A 475 -24.76 -10.11 -9.13
C TYR A 475 -25.08 -10.15 -7.63
N THR A 476 -25.80 -11.19 -7.23
CA THR A 476 -26.09 -11.51 -5.82
C THR A 476 -25.37 -12.77 -5.34
N ASP A 477 -24.84 -13.55 -6.28
CA ASP A 477 -24.12 -14.82 -6.09
C ASP A 477 -22.64 -14.74 -6.52
N LYS A 478 -22.23 -13.61 -7.11
CA LYS A 478 -20.86 -13.31 -7.52
C LYS A 478 -20.41 -11.96 -6.95
N LEU A 479 -19.11 -11.72 -7.00
CA LEU A 479 -18.47 -10.44 -6.78
C LEU A 479 -17.84 -9.98 -8.09
N GLU A 480 -18.09 -8.74 -8.45
CA GLU A 480 -17.47 -8.06 -9.58
C GLU A 480 -16.53 -6.97 -9.08
N ALA A 481 -15.44 -6.73 -9.79
CA ALA A 481 -14.58 -5.57 -9.63
C ALA A 481 -14.39 -4.91 -10.99
N ILE A 482 -14.71 -3.62 -11.10
CA ILE A 482 -14.58 -2.83 -12.33
C ILE A 482 -13.22 -2.12 -12.29
N TYR A 483 -12.39 -2.30 -13.32
CA TYR A 483 -11.03 -1.75 -13.35
C TYR A 483 -10.93 -0.46 -14.15
N PHE A 484 -11.09 -0.51 -15.48
CA PHE A 484 -10.97 0.67 -16.35
C PHE A 484 -11.71 0.44 -17.68
N PRO A 485 -12.13 1.52 -18.37
CA PRO A 485 -12.72 1.41 -19.70
C PRO A 485 -11.66 1.10 -20.75
N ILE A 486 -11.92 0.12 -21.61
CA ILE A 486 -11.17 -0.08 -22.86
C ILE A 486 -11.65 0.97 -23.88
N ASP A 487 -12.97 1.17 -23.93
CA ASP A 487 -13.65 2.12 -24.80
C ASP A 487 -14.92 2.59 -24.08
N LEU A 488 -14.86 3.77 -23.47
CA LEU A 488 -15.98 4.31 -22.70
C LEU A 488 -17.20 4.62 -23.60
N GLU A 489 -16.99 5.09 -24.83
CA GLU A 489 -18.07 5.43 -25.75
C GLU A 489 -18.88 4.20 -26.15
N LYS A 490 -18.19 3.05 -26.33
CA LYS A 490 -18.85 1.76 -26.55
C LYS A 490 -19.35 1.12 -25.27
N GLY A 491 -18.87 1.55 -24.11
CA GLY A 491 -19.19 0.99 -22.81
C GLY A 491 -18.39 -0.28 -22.47
N ASP A 492 -17.26 -0.54 -23.11
CA ASP A 492 -16.45 -1.75 -22.85
C ASP A 492 -15.48 -1.51 -21.69
N PHE A 493 -15.59 -2.30 -20.63
CA PHE A 493 -14.76 -2.24 -19.43
C PHE A 493 -14.05 -3.56 -19.16
N ILE A 494 -12.82 -3.49 -18.64
CA ILE A 494 -12.20 -4.64 -17.97
C ILE A 494 -12.82 -4.80 -16.59
N VAL A 495 -13.35 -5.99 -16.34
CA VAL A 495 -13.86 -6.41 -15.04
C VAL A 495 -13.18 -7.70 -14.60
N ARG A 496 -13.14 -7.93 -13.29
CA ARG A 496 -12.78 -9.24 -12.71
C ARG A 496 -13.99 -9.75 -11.95
N ILE A 497 -14.37 -10.99 -12.22
CA ILE A 497 -15.55 -11.60 -11.61
C ILE A 497 -15.13 -12.86 -10.87
N GLU A 498 -15.71 -13.05 -9.70
CA GLU A 498 -15.48 -14.19 -8.82
C GLU A 498 -16.72 -14.63 -8.07
N SER A 499 -16.67 -15.82 -7.49
CA SER A 499 -17.70 -16.28 -6.56
C SER A 499 -17.05 -17.10 -5.44
N ARG A 500 -17.87 -17.64 -4.52
CA ARG A 500 -17.40 -18.54 -3.47
C ARG A 500 -16.65 -19.76 -4.00
N VAL A 501 -16.92 -20.17 -5.24
CA VAL A 501 -16.39 -21.41 -5.85
C VAL A 501 -15.68 -21.20 -7.18
N GLU A 502 -15.93 -20.08 -7.87
CA GLU A 502 -15.28 -19.73 -9.13
C GLU A 502 -14.06 -18.85 -8.86
N TYR A 503 -12.89 -19.35 -9.26
CA TYR A 503 -11.66 -18.57 -9.14
C TYR A 503 -11.74 -17.33 -10.03
N PRO A 504 -11.25 -16.17 -9.59
CA PRO A 504 -11.52 -14.94 -10.29
C PRO A 504 -10.79 -14.86 -11.62
N ASN A 505 -11.52 -14.37 -12.61
CA ASN A 505 -11.02 -14.21 -13.97
C ASN A 505 -11.37 -12.83 -14.52
N TYR A 506 -10.60 -12.40 -15.51
CA TYR A 506 -10.85 -11.14 -16.22
C TYR A 506 -11.84 -11.36 -17.35
N PHE A 507 -12.68 -10.36 -17.57
CA PHE A 507 -13.68 -10.30 -18.61
C PHE A 507 -13.73 -8.90 -19.22
N ILE A 508 -14.20 -8.81 -20.46
CA ILE A 508 -14.68 -7.57 -21.06
C ILE A 508 -16.18 -7.52 -20.81
N ARG A 509 -16.67 -6.47 -20.15
CA ARG A 509 -18.09 -6.19 -19.96
C ARG A 509 -18.51 -5.00 -20.80
N ASN A 510 -19.64 -5.10 -21.48
CA ASN A 510 -20.33 -3.92 -21.99
C ASN A 510 -21.32 -3.38 -20.95
N ILE A 511 -21.17 -2.13 -20.55
CA ILE A 511 -22.01 -1.49 -19.51
C ILE A 511 -23.33 -0.92 -20.04
N PHE A 512 -23.52 -0.89 -21.36
CA PHE A 512 -24.74 -0.38 -22.02
C PHE A 512 -25.64 -1.49 -22.56
N LYS A 513 -25.22 -2.76 -22.47
CA LYS A 513 -25.96 -3.93 -22.91
C LYS A 513 -26.14 -4.91 -21.77
N GLU A 514 -27.29 -5.54 -21.70
CA GLU A 514 -27.54 -6.60 -20.73
C GLU A 514 -26.73 -7.86 -21.08
N GLU A 515 -26.12 -8.45 -20.05
CA GLU A 515 -25.42 -9.75 -20.09
C GLU A 515 -24.30 -9.90 -21.15
N ASP A 516 -23.76 -8.80 -21.69
CA ASP A 516 -22.64 -8.82 -22.63
C ASP A 516 -21.30 -8.92 -21.89
N LEU A 517 -20.84 -10.16 -21.73
CA LEU A 517 -19.61 -10.52 -21.02
C LEU A 517 -18.74 -11.46 -21.86
N THR A 518 -17.50 -11.06 -22.15
CA THR A 518 -16.52 -11.88 -22.88
C THR A 518 -15.37 -12.27 -21.96
N GLN A 519 -15.13 -13.57 -21.77
CA GLN A 519 -14.04 -14.06 -20.92
C GLN A 519 -12.67 -13.83 -21.55
N VAL A 520 -11.72 -13.32 -20.75
CA VAL A 520 -10.36 -12.97 -21.18
C VAL A 520 -9.33 -13.94 -20.63
N THR A 521 -9.51 -14.41 -19.40
CA THR A 521 -8.62 -15.38 -18.74
C THR A 521 -9.37 -16.61 -18.25
N THR A 522 -8.66 -17.72 -18.07
CA THR A 522 -9.20 -19.01 -17.63
C THR A 522 -8.34 -19.61 -16.51
N PHE A 523 -8.05 -18.83 -15.47
CA PHE A 523 -7.32 -19.27 -14.28
C PHE A 523 -8.12 -20.34 -13.53
N GLU A 524 -7.44 -21.43 -13.18
CA GLU A 524 -8.01 -22.50 -12.37
C GLU A 524 -7.97 -22.16 -10.87
N ASN A 525 -8.91 -22.74 -10.12
CA ASN A 525 -8.88 -22.71 -8.65
C ASN A 525 -7.72 -23.59 -8.13
N PRO A 526 -6.71 -23.00 -7.45
CA PRO A 526 -5.62 -23.77 -6.87
C PRO A 526 -5.99 -24.42 -5.52
N PHE A 527 -7.04 -23.95 -4.84
CA PHE A 527 -7.46 -24.40 -3.50
C PHE A 527 -8.66 -25.37 -3.56
N LYS A 528 -8.57 -26.39 -4.42
CA LYS A 528 -9.68 -27.34 -4.68
C LYS A 528 -10.21 -28.03 -3.42
N SER A 529 -9.35 -28.32 -2.43
CA SER A 529 -9.74 -29.03 -1.20
C SER A 529 -10.67 -28.24 -0.28
N ILE A 530 -10.75 -26.91 -0.42
CA ILE A 530 -11.67 -26.05 0.34
C ILE A 530 -12.78 -25.44 -0.52
N GLN A 531 -12.89 -25.82 -1.80
CA GLN A 531 -13.87 -25.22 -2.71
C GLN A 531 -15.32 -25.37 -2.22
N SER A 532 -15.64 -26.46 -1.53
CA SER A 532 -16.98 -26.73 -0.98
C SER A 532 -17.14 -26.31 0.48
N VAL A 533 -16.21 -25.54 1.04
CA VAL A 533 -16.33 -25.07 2.43
C VAL A 533 -17.53 -24.14 2.53
N HIS A 534 -18.32 -24.27 3.61
CA HIS A 534 -19.40 -23.34 3.86
C HIS A 534 -18.81 -21.99 4.28
N LYS A 535 -19.24 -20.92 3.62
CA LYS A 535 -18.88 -19.52 3.88
C LYS A 535 -20.15 -18.69 3.98
N GLU A 536 -20.28 -17.90 5.03
CA GLU A 536 -21.40 -16.97 5.24
C GLU A 536 -20.90 -15.69 5.93
N VAL A 537 -21.43 -14.53 5.56
CA VAL A 537 -21.23 -13.31 6.34
C VAL A 537 -22.40 -13.20 7.31
N ILE A 538 -22.13 -13.36 8.60
CA ILE A 538 -23.14 -13.23 9.64
C ILE A 538 -23.13 -11.79 10.18
N LYS A 539 -24.31 -11.28 10.53
CA LYS A 539 -24.50 -9.99 11.20
C LYS A 539 -25.01 -10.23 12.61
N TYR A 540 -24.52 -9.45 13.57
CA TYR A 540 -24.90 -9.53 14.96
C TYR A 540 -24.73 -8.15 15.60
N GLN A 541 -25.19 -7.99 16.84
CA GLN A 541 -25.21 -6.69 17.49
C GLN A 541 -24.49 -6.74 18.83
N ARG A 542 -23.71 -5.71 19.12
CA ARG A 542 -23.15 -5.46 20.44
C ARG A 542 -24.25 -4.98 21.39
N GLU A 543 -24.05 -5.14 22.69
CA GLU A 543 -25.03 -4.77 23.72
C GLU A 543 -25.47 -3.29 23.69
N ASP A 544 -24.63 -2.39 23.17
CA ASP A 544 -24.89 -0.95 23.02
C ASP A 544 -25.54 -0.58 21.67
N GLY A 545 -25.87 -1.56 20.84
CA GLY A 545 -26.56 -1.38 19.58
C GLY A 545 -25.65 -1.24 18.35
N VAL A 546 -24.33 -1.23 18.51
CA VAL A 546 -23.41 -1.21 17.37
C VAL A 546 -23.53 -2.52 16.57
N GLU A 547 -23.81 -2.39 15.27
CA GLU A 547 -23.84 -3.54 14.36
C GLU A 547 -22.42 -4.08 14.13
N LEU A 548 -22.31 -5.40 14.14
CA LEU A 548 -21.08 -6.15 13.95
C LEU A 548 -21.29 -7.19 12.85
N SER A 549 -20.19 -7.65 12.25
CA SER A 549 -20.21 -8.71 11.27
C SER A 549 -18.95 -9.58 11.36
N GLY A 550 -19.01 -10.75 10.76
CA GLY A 550 -17.85 -11.61 10.56
C GLY A 550 -18.12 -12.65 9.47
N THR A 551 -17.05 -13.17 8.88
CA THR A 551 -17.13 -14.23 7.87
C THR A 551 -16.98 -15.58 8.55
N LEU A 552 -18.09 -16.29 8.66
CA LEU A 552 -18.19 -17.61 9.26
C LEU A 552 -17.83 -18.69 8.25
N TYR A 553 -16.89 -19.54 8.63
CA TYR A 553 -16.55 -20.78 7.95
C TYR A 553 -16.80 -21.99 8.85
N LEU A 554 -17.45 -23.01 8.30
CA LEU A 554 -17.64 -24.29 9.00
C LEU A 554 -16.60 -25.31 8.54
N PRO A 555 -16.26 -26.30 9.39
CA PRO A 555 -15.38 -27.39 8.98
C PRO A 555 -15.83 -28.05 7.69
N ILE A 556 -14.86 -28.58 6.93
CA ILE A 556 -15.17 -29.32 5.70
C ILE A 556 -16.07 -30.53 6.04
N GLY A 557 -17.18 -30.65 5.32
CA GLY A 557 -18.15 -31.74 5.53
C GLY A 557 -19.01 -31.59 6.80
N TYR A 558 -19.06 -30.41 7.42
CA TYR A 558 -19.88 -30.17 8.60
C TYR A 558 -21.38 -30.43 8.35
N ASP A 559 -21.99 -31.23 9.21
CA ASP A 559 -23.41 -31.60 9.14
C ASP A 559 -24.27 -30.59 9.93
N LYS A 560 -24.87 -29.64 9.20
CA LYS A 560 -25.75 -28.61 9.75
C LYS A 560 -27.08 -29.14 10.30
N THR A 561 -27.38 -30.44 10.15
CA THR A 561 -28.57 -31.05 10.75
C THR A 561 -28.27 -31.63 12.13
N LYS A 562 -27.06 -32.16 12.34
CA LYS A 562 -26.63 -32.72 13.63
C LYS A 562 -26.15 -31.65 14.61
N LEU A 563 -25.67 -30.51 14.11
CA LEU A 563 -25.18 -29.38 14.91
C LEU A 563 -24.16 -29.83 15.97
N GLU A 564 -23.20 -30.68 15.57
CA GLU A 564 -22.15 -31.10 16.48
C GLU A 564 -21.29 -29.87 16.85
N LYS A 565 -21.16 -29.59 18.15
CA LYS A 565 -20.42 -28.41 18.62
C LYS A 565 -18.91 -28.55 18.40
N LYS A 566 -18.32 -27.60 17.67
CA LYS A 566 -16.89 -27.57 17.30
C LYS A 566 -16.13 -26.46 18.03
N PRO A 567 -14.79 -26.53 18.13
CA PRO A 567 -14.00 -25.41 18.60
C PRO A 567 -14.04 -24.24 17.59
N LEU A 568 -13.97 -23.01 18.10
CA LEU A 568 -13.94 -21.77 17.30
C LEU A 568 -12.55 -21.15 17.29
N ILE A 569 -12.09 -20.69 16.13
CA ILE A 569 -11.02 -19.70 15.99
C ILE A 569 -11.64 -18.39 15.50
N MET A 570 -11.54 -17.35 16.32
CA MET A 570 -11.93 -16.00 15.95
C MET A 570 -10.69 -15.19 15.58
N TRP A 571 -10.69 -14.60 14.38
CA TRP A 571 -9.62 -13.74 13.90
C TRP A 571 -10.13 -12.32 13.67
N ALA A 572 -9.48 -11.34 14.30
CA ALA A 572 -9.96 -9.96 14.30
C ALA A 572 -8.83 -8.93 14.33
N TYR A 573 -9.18 -7.69 13.96
CA TYR A 573 -8.31 -6.53 14.06
C TYR A 573 -9.11 -5.30 14.51
N PRO A 574 -8.81 -4.69 15.67
CA PRO A 574 -9.56 -3.53 16.13
C PRO A 574 -9.38 -2.32 15.21
N ARG A 575 -10.44 -1.55 15.00
CA ARG A 575 -10.41 -0.31 14.21
C ARG A 575 -11.16 0.80 14.93
N GLU A 576 -10.55 1.99 14.98
CA GLU A 576 -11.16 3.13 15.64
C GLU A 576 -12.07 3.95 14.71
N PHE A 577 -13.24 4.33 15.23
CA PHE A 577 -14.27 5.09 14.52
C PHE A 577 -14.72 6.31 15.33
N LYS A 578 -15.18 7.35 14.63
CA LYS A 578 -15.74 8.56 15.25
C LYS A 578 -17.28 8.58 15.30
N ASP A 579 -17.94 7.57 14.75
CA ASP A 579 -19.39 7.40 14.78
C ASP A 579 -19.84 5.92 14.65
N ASN A 580 -20.98 5.59 15.25
CA ASN A 580 -21.53 4.22 15.23
C ASN A 580 -21.99 3.78 13.84
N LYS A 581 -22.48 4.72 13.02
CA LYS A 581 -23.06 4.42 11.70
C LYS A 581 -22.00 3.85 10.77
N SER A 582 -20.84 4.48 10.70
CA SER A 582 -19.70 4.02 9.90
C SER A 582 -19.07 2.76 10.49
N ALA A 583 -19.02 2.65 11.83
CA ALA A 583 -18.51 1.47 12.53
C ALA A 583 -19.29 0.19 12.25
N GLY A 584 -20.61 0.30 12.03
CA GLY A 584 -21.49 -0.83 11.75
C GLY A 584 -21.62 -1.23 10.28
N GLN A 585 -20.96 -0.53 9.35
CA GLN A 585 -21.04 -0.86 7.93
C GLN A 585 -20.35 -2.19 7.62
N VAL A 586 -21.03 -3.03 6.85
CA VAL A 586 -20.48 -4.31 6.37
C VAL A 586 -19.87 -4.10 5.00
N THR A 587 -18.55 -4.20 4.91
CA THR A 587 -17.80 -4.03 3.66
C THR A 587 -17.27 -5.35 3.11
N THR A 588 -17.77 -6.48 3.62
CA THR A 588 -17.34 -7.82 3.24
C THR A 588 -18.37 -8.47 2.35
N ASN A 589 -17.94 -9.01 1.20
CA ASN A 589 -18.84 -9.71 0.29
C ASN A 589 -18.76 -11.22 0.52
N SER A 590 -19.90 -11.82 0.84
CA SER A 590 -19.99 -13.26 1.04
C SER A 590 -19.62 -14.09 -0.21
N ASN A 591 -19.65 -13.49 -1.40
CA ASN A 591 -19.28 -14.12 -2.66
C ASN A 591 -17.79 -13.97 -3.03
N GLU A 592 -17.01 -13.24 -2.23
CA GLU A 592 -15.56 -13.18 -2.44
C GLU A 592 -14.96 -14.59 -2.39
N PHE A 593 -14.05 -14.90 -3.31
CA PHE A 593 -13.38 -16.19 -3.36
C PHE A 593 -12.44 -16.35 -2.15
N ILE A 594 -12.21 -17.58 -1.70
CA ILE A 594 -11.36 -17.84 -0.53
C ILE A 594 -9.89 -17.88 -0.93
N TYR A 595 -9.10 -16.94 -0.40
CA TYR A 595 -7.67 -16.82 -0.70
C TYR A 595 -6.79 -17.06 0.53
N PRO A 596 -6.46 -18.33 0.85
CA PRO A 596 -5.50 -18.60 1.91
C PRO A 596 -4.14 -17.96 1.61
N TYR A 597 -3.58 -17.28 2.60
CA TYR A 597 -2.22 -16.73 2.62
C TYR A 597 -1.52 -17.16 3.92
N TYR A 598 -0.24 -16.83 4.11
CA TYR A 598 0.55 -17.32 5.26
C TYR A 598 -0.08 -17.06 6.65
N GLY A 599 -0.97 -16.06 6.77
CA GLY A 599 -1.61 -15.67 8.01
C GLY A 599 -3.09 -16.03 8.11
N SER A 600 -3.65 -16.74 7.14
CA SER A 600 -5.09 -17.07 7.11
C SER A 600 -5.42 -18.14 8.15
N MET A 601 -6.50 -17.94 8.91
CA MET A 601 -7.01 -18.97 9.83
C MET A 601 -7.96 -19.95 9.13
N VAL A 602 -8.34 -19.71 7.88
CA VAL A 602 -9.23 -20.59 7.11
C VAL A 602 -8.64 -21.98 6.92
N TYR A 603 -7.30 -22.17 6.97
CA TYR A 603 -6.70 -23.51 6.94
C TYR A 603 -7.29 -24.45 8.02
N TRP A 604 -7.68 -23.92 9.18
CA TRP A 604 -8.17 -24.72 10.30
C TRP A 604 -9.55 -25.36 10.07
N VAL A 605 -10.29 -24.96 9.02
CA VAL A 605 -11.52 -25.64 8.60
C VAL A 605 -11.25 -27.08 8.15
N THR A 606 -10.03 -27.36 7.67
CA THR A 606 -9.56 -28.71 7.32
C THR A 606 -9.28 -29.56 8.57
N ARG A 607 -9.15 -28.92 9.73
CA ARG A 607 -8.76 -29.51 11.01
C ARG A 607 -9.92 -29.58 12.00
N GLY A 608 -11.15 -29.35 11.55
CA GLY A 608 -12.35 -29.49 12.38
C GLY A 608 -12.75 -28.23 13.17
N TYR A 609 -12.15 -27.07 12.89
CA TYR A 609 -12.50 -25.81 13.54
C TYR A 609 -13.54 -25.03 12.76
N VAL A 610 -14.46 -24.41 13.50
CA VAL A 610 -15.22 -23.26 12.98
C VAL A 610 -14.28 -22.06 13.00
N VAL A 611 -14.30 -21.24 11.95
CA VAL A 611 -13.50 -20.03 11.85
C VAL A 611 -14.42 -18.84 11.67
N LEU A 612 -14.32 -17.85 12.56
CA LEU A 612 -14.91 -16.54 12.36
C LEU A 612 -13.79 -15.58 11.97
N ASP A 613 -13.61 -15.39 10.66
CA ASP A 613 -12.60 -14.50 10.10
C ASP A 613 -13.19 -13.11 9.87
N ASP A 614 -12.32 -12.10 9.74
CA ASP A 614 -12.71 -10.69 9.59
C ASP A 614 -13.80 -10.26 10.60
N ALA A 615 -13.74 -10.79 11.83
CA ALA A 615 -14.69 -10.40 12.86
C ALA A 615 -14.50 -8.92 13.19
N SER A 616 -15.57 -8.14 13.06
CA SER A 616 -15.52 -6.70 13.26
C SER A 616 -15.29 -6.36 14.73
N PHE A 617 -14.24 -5.59 15.01
CA PHE A 617 -13.91 -5.09 16.35
C PHE A 617 -13.85 -3.55 16.34
N PRO A 618 -14.98 -2.86 16.10
CA PRO A 618 -14.99 -1.40 16.15
C PRO A 618 -14.75 -0.91 17.58
N ILE A 619 -13.91 0.12 17.68
CA ILE A 619 -13.71 0.91 18.89
C ILE A 619 -14.23 2.30 18.56
N VAL A 620 -15.36 2.70 19.15
CA VAL A 620 -16.02 3.95 18.81
C VAL A 620 -15.79 4.98 19.92
N GLY A 621 -15.39 6.19 19.53
CA GLY A 621 -15.39 7.37 20.40
C GLY A 621 -16.16 8.48 19.69
N THR A 622 -17.17 9.06 20.33
CA THR A 622 -18.05 10.05 19.68
C THR A 622 -17.84 11.45 20.25
N GLY A 623 -18.05 12.47 19.42
CA GLY A 623 -17.89 13.86 19.83
C GLY A 623 -16.47 14.16 20.31
N LYS A 624 -16.32 14.41 21.61
CA LYS A 624 -15.03 14.72 22.25
C LYS A 624 -14.34 13.50 22.89
N GLU A 625 -15.01 12.36 22.94
CA GLU A 625 -14.43 11.13 23.47
C GLU A 625 -13.47 10.51 22.46
N GLU A 626 -12.34 10.02 22.94
CA GLU A 626 -11.41 9.28 22.10
C GLU A 626 -11.74 7.79 22.11
N PRO A 627 -11.69 7.11 20.95
CA PRO A 627 -12.03 5.68 20.87
C PRO A 627 -11.34 4.83 21.94
N ASN A 628 -10.08 5.12 22.22
CA ASN A 628 -9.27 4.32 23.13
C ASN A 628 -9.57 4.55 24.62
N ASP A 629 -10.41 5.53 24.97
CA ASP A 629 -10.83 5.78 26.36
C ASP A 629 -11.59 4.57 26.96
N THR A 630 -12.28 3.79 26.13
CA THR A 630 -13.06 2.61 26.54
C THR A 630 -12.62 1.33 25.82
N PHE A 631 -11.37 1.30 25.33
CA PHE A 631 -10.85 0.22 24.48
C PHE A 631 -11.13 -1.18 25.01
N LYS A 632 -10.75 -1.47 26.27
CA LYS A 632 -10.90 -2.79 26.88
C LYS A 632 -12.35 -3.25 26.95
N THR A 633 -13.24 -2.38 27.43
CA THR A 633 -14.67 -2.66 27.53
C THR A 633 -15.25 -2.99 26.14
N GLN A 634 -14.92 -2.17 25.14
CA GLN A 634 -15.40 -2.41 23.77
C GLN A 634 -14.82 -3.70 23.16
N LEU A 635 -13.56 -4.04 23.43
CA LEU A 635 -12.98 -5.32 22.99
C LEU A 635 -13.75 -6.52 23.55
N VAL A 636 -13.99 -6.54 24.86
CA VAL A 636 -14.69 -7.64 25.52
C VAL A 636 -16.14 -7.73 25.01
N ALA A 637 -16.82 -6.59 24.84
CA ALA A 637 -18.17 -6.55 24.30
C ALA A 637 -18.25 -7.05 22.84
N ASN A 638 -17.30 -6.65 21.98
CA ASN A 638 -17.19 -7.15 20.59
C ASN A 638 -16.98 -8.67 20.57
N ALA A 639 -16.03 -9.17 21.37
CA ALA A 639 -15.72 -10.59 21.50
C ALA A 639 -16.92 -11.41 21.98
N LYS A 640 -17.59 -10.95 23.04
CA LYS A 640 -18.76 -11.62 23.60
C LYS A 640 -19.90 -11.72 22.57
N ALA A 641 -20.22 -10.60 21.91
CA ALA A 641 -21.27 -10.57 20.89
C ALA A 641 -20.99 -11.54 19.73
N ALA A 642 -19.73 -11.64 19.29
CA ALA A 642 -19.32 -12.57 18.25
C ALA A 642 -19.46 -14.04 18.68
N ILE A 643 -19.00 -14.39 19.89
CA ILE A 643 -19.12 -15.75 20.43
C ILE A 643 -20.58 -16.14 20.59
N ASP A 644 -21.38 -15.28 21.21
CA ASP A 644 -22.80 -15.52 21.45
C ASP A 644 -23.56 -15.73 20.14
N ALA A 645 -23.25 -14.94 19.10
CA ALA A 645 -23.87 -15.07 17.79
C ALA A 645 -23.59 -16.43 17.16
N VAL A 646 -22.35 -16.92 17.22
CA VAL A 646 -21.98 -18.22 16.63
C VAL A 646 -22.49 -19.39 17.48
N ASP A 647 -22.50 -19.27 18.82
CA ASP A 647 -23.07 -20.30 19.71
C ASP A 647 -24.59 -20.40 19.56
N ALA A 648 -25.30 -19.29 19.35
CA ALA A 648 -26.73 -19.27 19.09
C ALA A 648 -27.14 -20.01 17.81
N LEU A 649 -26.23 -20.07 16.81
CA LEU A 649 -26.40 -20.91 15.61
C LEU A 649 -26.20 -22.42 15.89
N GLY A 650 -25.68 -22.78 17.06
CA GLY A 650 -25.47 -24.16 17.50
C GLY A 650 -24.16 -24.79 17.03
N TYR A 651 -23.29 -24.05 16.33
CA TYR A 651 -22.11 -24.61 15.68
C TYR A 651 -20.92 -24.85 16.60
N ILE A 652 -20.84 -24.12 17.71
CA ILE A 652 -19.64 -24.10 18.56
C ILE A 652 -19.89 -24.54 19.98
N ASP A 653 -18.81 -24.95 20.63
CA ASP A 653 -18.73 -25.04 22.09
C ASP A 653 -18.11 -23.74 22.61
N GLY A 654 -18.92 -22.91 23.28
CA GLY A 654 -18.48 -21.62 23.82
C GLY A 654 -17.34 -21.71 24.84
N LYS A 655 -16.99 -22.91 25.35
CA LYS A 655 -15.81 -23.12 26.21
C LYS A 655 -14.53 -23.44 25.43
N ARG A 656 -14.62 -23.67 24.12
CA ARG A 656 -13.50 -24.02 23.23
C ARG A 656 -13.32 -22.96 22.14
N VAL A 657 -13.06 -21.73 22.57
CA VAL A 657 -12.84 -20.59 21.68
C VAL A 657 -11.39 -20.11 21.80
N ALA A 658 -10.73 -19.91 20.66
CA ALA A 658 -9.46 -19.22 20.56
C ALA A 658 -9.62 -17.88 19.83
N VAL A 659 -8.89 -16.85 20.25
CA VAL A 659 -8.84 -15.55 19.57
C VAL A 659 -7.46 -15.24 19.04
N GLY A 660 -7.37 -14.66 17.85
CA GLY A 660 -6.10 -14.28 17.26
C GLY A 660 -6.15 -12.97 16.49
N GLY A 661 -4.96 -12.40 16.31
CA GLY A 661 -4.76 -11.22 15.49
C GLY A 661 -3.28 -10.91 15.28
N HIS A 662 -3.01 -10.00 14.35
CA HIS A 662 -1.67 -9.50 14.05
C HIS A 662 -1.54 -8.02 14.43
N SER A 663 -0.36 -7.56 14.85
CA SER A 663 -0.09 -6.16 15.17
C SER A 663 -1.05 -5.63 16.23
N TYR A 664 -1.99 -4.73 15.90
CA TYR A 664 -3.01 -4.29 16.87
C TYR A 664 -3.98 -5.40 17.28
N GLY A 665 -4.26 -6.35 16.37
CA GLY A 665 -5.00 -7.57 16.69
C GLY A 665 -4.27 -8.45 17.71
N ALA A 666 -2.93 -8.49 17.69
CA ALA A 666 -2.16 -9.23 18.70
C ALA A 666 -2.23 -8.55 20.08
N PHE A 667 -2.21 -7.22 20.09
CA PHE A 667 -2.44 -6.42 21.30
C PHE A 667 -3.85 -6.62 21.87
N MET A 668 -4.87 -6.72 21.01
CA MET A 668 -6.23 -7.11 21.37
C MET A 668 -6.26 -8.52 21.95
N THR A 669 -5.65 -9.51 21.29
CA THR A 669 -5.60 -10.89 21.77
C THR A 669 -5.05 -10.95 23.20
N ALA A 670 -3.93 -10.28 23.47
CA ALA A 670 -3.35 -10.22 24.81
C ALA A 670 -4.30 -9.56 25.83
N ASN A 671 -4.96 -8.45 25.47
CA ASN A 671 -5.97 -7.81 26.34
C ASN A 671 -7.17 -8.72 26.64
N LEU A 672 -7.70 -9.41 25.63
CA LEU A 672 -8.83 -10.32 25.79
C LEU A 672 -8.48 -11.49 26.71
N LEU A 673 -7.28 -12.05 26.59
CA LEU A 673 -6.79 -13.11 27.49
C LEU A 673 -6.54 -12.62 28.92
N ALA A 674 -6.09 -11.38 29.09
CA ALA A 674 -5.80 -10.81 30.41
C ALA A 674 -7.04 -10.32 31.16
N HIS A 675 -8.11 -9.98 30.44
CA HIS A 675 -9.25 -9.23 31.00
C HIS A 675 -10.61 -9.86 30.71
N SER A 676 -10.66 -11.11 30.26
CA SER A 676 -11.91 -11.87 30.13
C SER A 676 -11.68 -13.37 30.27
N ASP A 677 -12.73 -14.10 30.60
CA ASP A 677 -12.75 -15.58 30.66
C ASP A 677 -13.36 -16.22 29.40
N LEU A 678 -13.42 -15.46 28.29
CA LEU A 678 -14.10 -15.87 27.06
C LEU A 678 -13.30 -16.87 26.20
N PHE A 679 -11.99 -16.99 26.43
CA PHE A 679 -11.08 -17.71 25.52
C PHE A 679 -10.26 -18.78 26.23
N ALA A 680 -10.20 -19.95 25.62
CA ALA A 680 -9.34 -21.05 26.04
C ALA A 680 -7.89 -20.88 25.58
N ALA A 681 -7.65 -20.12 24.50
CA ALA A 681 -6.32 -19.86 23.95
C ALA A 681 -6.30 -18.56 23.14
N GLY A 682 -5.10 -18.04 22.85
CA GLY A 682 -4.96 -16.97 21.88
C GLY A 682 -3.66 -16.95 21.09
N ILE A 683 -3.71 -16.35 19.89
CA ILE A 683 -2.62 -16.28 18.92
C ILE A 683 -2.25 -14.80 18.69
N ALA A 684 -1.23 -14.31 19.40
CA ALA A 684 -0.78 -12.93 19.32
C ALA A 684 0.45 -12.79 18.39
N ARG A 685 0.26 -12.33 17.15
CA ARG A 685 1.34 -12.17 16.16
C ARG A 685 1.88 -10.73 16.13
N SER A 686 3.14 -10.53 16.54
CA SER A 686 3.87 -9.26 16.38
C SER A 686 3.20 -8.03 17.04
N GLY A 687 2.64 -8.19 18.26
CA GLY A 687 2.00 -7.11 19.00
C GLY A 687 2.98 -6.24 19.80
N ALA A 688 2.54 -5.01 20.10
CA ALA A 688 3.21 -4.10 21.05
C ALA A 688 2.42 -4.07 22.36
N TYR A 689 2.88 -4.82 23.37
CA TYR A 689 2.12 -5.13 24.59
C TYR A 689 2.33 -4.17 25.76
N ASN A 690 3.31 -3.27 25.67
CA ASN A 690 3.49 -2.21 26.67
C ASN A 690 3.49 -0.87 25.94
N ARG A 691 2.39 -0.12 26.09
CA ARG A 691 2.19 1.17 25.42
C ARG A 691 3.06 2.27 26.02
N THR A 692 3.54 2.14 27.25
CA THR A 692 4.49 3.09 27.84
C THR A 692 5.82 3.16 27.05
N LEU A 693 6.14 2.11 26.28
CA LEU A 693 7.30 2.09 25.36
C LEU A 693 7.04 2.78 24.02
N THR A 694 5.81 3.24 23.77
CA THR A 694 5.42 4.03 22.59
C THR A 694 4.81 5.37 23.02
N PRO A 695 5.53 6.23 23.76
CA PRO A 695 4.93 7.30 24.57
C PRO A 695 4.40 8.51 23.78
N PHE A 696 4.49 8.53 22.46
CA PHE A 696 4.12 9.68 21.61
C PHE A 696 2.91 9.38 20.69
N GLY A 697 1.95 8.62 21.19
CA GLY A 697 0.79 8.15 20.43
C GLY A 697 0.97 6.74 19.87
N PHE A 698 -0.14 6.07 19.59
CA PHE A 698 -0.17 4.74 18.96
C PHE A 698 -1.50 4.52 18.25
N GLN A 699 -1.50 3.81 17.12
CA GLN A 699 -2.72 3.59 16.31
C GLN A 699 -3.45 4.91 16.05
N SER A 700 -4.68 5.07 16.57
CA SER A 700 -5.47 6.31 16.50
C SER A 700 -5.39 7.18 17.77
N GLU A 701 -4.61 6.80 18.78
CA GLU A 701 -4.37 7.60 19.99
C GLU A 701 -3.40 8.75 19.69
N GLU A 702 -3.91 9.98 19.73
CA GLU A 702 -3.11 11.19 19.49
C GLU A 702 -2.47 11.74 20.76
N ARG A 703 -3.01 11.39 21.94
CA ARG A 703 -2.47 11.84 23.22
C ARG A 703 -1.18 11.09 23.51
N ASN A 704 -0.16 11.79 23.99
CA ASN A 704 1.08 11.19 24.44
C ASN A 704 0.93 10.65 25.89
N TYR A 705 1.93 9.91 26.36
CA TYR A 705 1.93 9.29 27.68
C TYR A 705 1.71 10.31 28.82
N TRP A 706 2.22 11.52 28.69
CA TRP A 706 2.11 12.55 29.74
C TRP A 706 0.75 13.25 29.76
N GLU A 707 0.01 13.22 28.65
CA GLU A 707 -1.34 13.77 28.56
C GLU A 707 -2.40 12.75 29.01
N ALA A 708 -2.17 11.46 28.77
CA ALA A 708 -3.11 10.38 29.09
C ALA A 708 -2.43 9.16 29.74
N PRO A 709 -1.67 9.32 30.85
CA PRO A 709 -0.86 8.24 31.43
C PRO A 709 -1.70 7.02 31.80
N GLU A 710 -2.92 7.24 32.30
CA GLU A 710 -3.85 6.17 32.65
C GLU A 710 -4.25 5.32 31.44
N ILE A 711 -4.47 5.91 30.25
CA ILE A 711 -4.81 5.16 29.04
C ILE A 711 -3.65 4.23 28.65
N TYR A 712 -2.43 4.74 28.69
CA TYR A 712 -1.23 3.96 28.35
C TYR A 712 -0.97 2.80 29.32
N ASN A 713 -1.17 3.04 30.62
CA ASN A 713 -1.04 2.01 31.63
C ASN A 713 -2.17 0.99 31.51
N THR A 714 -3.42 1.44 31.54
CA THR A 714 -4.59 0.55 31.57
C THR A 714 -4.80 -0.27 30.31
N MET A 715 -4.40 0.22 29.12
CA MET A 715 -4.52 -0.56 27.88
C MET A 715 -3.39 -1.59 27.72
N SER A 716 -2.28 -1.45 28.45
CA SER A 716 -1.15 -2.39 28.37
C SER A 716 -1.53 -3.69 29.09
N PRO A 717 -1.68 -4.84 28.40
CA PRO A 717 -2.24 -6.06 28.98
C PRO A 717 -1.45 -6.69 30.13
N PHE A 718 -0.22 -6.24 30.38
CA PHE A 718 0.68 -6.80 31.40
C PHE A 718 1.04 -5.81 32.52
N MET A 719 0.43 -4.62 32.52
CA MET A 719 0.59 -3.58 33.54
C MET A 719 -0.69 -3.53 34.40
#